data_AF-A0A2M9ZI69-F1
#
_entry.id   AF-A0A2M9ZI69-F1
#
_cell.length_a   1.000
_cell.length_b   1.000
_cell.length_c   1.000
_cell.angle_alpha   90.00
_cell.angle_beta   90.00
_cell.angle_gamma   90.00
#
_symmetry.space_group_name_H-M   'P 1'
#
loop_
_entity.id
_entity.type
_entity.pdbx_description
1 polymer ?
#
loop_
_entity_poly.entity_id
_entity_poly.type
_entity_poly.pdbx_seq_one_letter_code
_entity_poly.pdbx_strand_id
1 'polypeptide(L)'
;MIKNKFLYKISPGIRTKLSFFTAILVVAILALTSVIYYGQQKKALEEKIDSELRAPLEYINTVVLDLEKLSRSLILIEEFKIRIKEKQAQLSKFKRKVTQKETGFFGTLKSIGASLGLKVKYDYKVRAVDTYYTRYLSPKEIQDFESKVKNELRKENGAPIEQLTYSKLTTIAKKTAEARLAAESFKIRLGEIDEESKAAAEELSSKDLDPKRTKELETLKGNLEKERKLSEKSLQDSERKVLAGEANMVRSLQNFFKGSYKDRISSLGLLPDKIRILAFNRTGKQTLDTGLLFPQSSSTGKKLFGFSEFEKNKDELFQRDKLLISLQEKTDAENYEIAGRQYEVVSRSVFRNLNTAERAKILTKEIQNDDWEDFLSRDREVSKEISNLTEKLKVKLDELKKTGKLKPSADPEFRGLYSEYKRILKKRETFLYELSPYISLKKENANQWKKEKDELEEKLKNLSAELSQLQKQLKGSKPKENSELSAEEIQEKIRALEFQSEEIRDSLQSMILTKDDWTQYDENKSEDAFFGLREAALDDFAFLPYKTDSSSIKRYWKSPEERKQIRAKWKILRDWIMAGESETEIPKQTKNAALNAGILVRSRSEVEELMWNLDSTPFVIDHEQEKGLVFDLLNKDHLGYNLIILDRTDGLREIKRNREELLQYTAVIGTFAILLAYGLAWVVVRRIKAIIKKSEEVGEGNLKVEFPLSGYDEIGVLSESLNNMVTGLREREELRGELIAAEEIQKRLLPDKFPTNLNGRVEFGAFYKAMAGVGGDYYDFIELEKGKVALCIGDVSNHGVGPAIVMALFRSQVRSILRKGERDLKKVLLELNGYLYEDTPDHMFITFFLGIFDSNTSRFDFISAGHVKPLLFDSSERKLMELPAGGSPIGMDDNDFFATTIQAKTVKLESGDFFFQYTDGLDEARSPDGGLYGKERLHKIVGKSLGKSPQDLISAIVTDVESFTNKEIGKPGLSDLTDDIAMIAIRCR
;
A
#
# COMPACT_ATOMS: atom_id res chain seq x y z
N MET A 1 33.21 -17.39 44.83
CA MET A 1 32.64 -16.37 45.75
C MET A 1 31.29 -15.90 45.21
N ILE A 2 30.25 -15.97 46.02
CA ILE A 2 28.82 -15.88 45.64
C ILE A 2 28.35 -14.42 45.69
N LYS A 3 27.59 -13.97 44.68
CA LYS A 3 26.25 -13.30 44.79
C LYS A 3 26.01 -12.31 43.65
N ASN A 4 25.29 -12.76 42.62
CA ASN A 4 24.19 -11.99 42.07
C ASN A 4 23.06 -12.92 41.56
N LYS A 5 22.60 -13.82 42.44
CA LYS A 5 21.40 -14.64 42.23
C LYS A 5 20.11 -13.80 42.11
N PHE A 6 20.16 -12.52 42.45
CA PHE A 6 19.02 -11.60 42.33
C PHE A 6 18.80 -11.13 40.89
N LEU A 7 19.87 -10.79 40.16
CA LEU A 7 19.81 -10.40 38.75
C LEU A 7 19.38 -11.56 37.83
N TYR A 8 19.74 -12.80 38.16
CA TYR A 8 19.29 -13.99 37.41
C TYR A 8 17.81 -14.34 37.65
N LYS A 9 17.21 -13.84 38.74
CA LYS A 9 15.77 -14.01 39.05
C LYS A 9 14.88 -12.92 38.43
N ILE A 10 15.45 -11.76 38.09
CA ILE A 10 14.71 -10.57 37.62
C ILE A 10 14.97 -10.29 36.14
N SER A 11 16.14 -10.67 35.60
CA SER A 11 16.38 -10.68 34.16
C SER A 11 15.43 -11.69 33.50
N PRO A 12 14.55 -11.27 32.59
CA PRO A 12 13.74 -12.21 31.84
C PRO A 12 14.72 -13.11 31.08
N GLY A 13 14.71 -14.41 31.40
CA GLY A 13 15.53 -15.39 30.67
C GLY A 13 15.24 -15.30 29.17
N ILE A 14 16.11 -15.86 28.33
CA ILE A 14 15.98 -15.86 26.86
C ILE A 14 14.54 -16.18 26.41
N ARG A 15 13.83 -17.06 27.14
CA ARG A 15 12.38 -17.35 26.99
C ARG A 15 11.52 -16.10 26.86
N THR A 16 11.63 -15.20 27.83
CA THR A 16 10.77 -14.03 27.94
C THR A 16 11.14 -12.99 26.89
N LYS A 17 12.44 -12.81 26.59
CA LYS A 17 12.87 -11.81 25.59
C LYS A 17 12.45 -12.21 24.18
N LEU A 18 12.66 -13.47 23.80
CA LEU A 18 12.30 -13.95 22.46
C LEU A 18 10.78 -14.04 22.28
N SER A 19 10.06 -14.58 23.28
CA SER A 19 8.59 -14.64 23.25
C SER A 19 7.94 -13.26 23.29
N PHE A 20 8.55 -12.28 23.96
CA PHE A 20 8.08 -10.89 23.98
C PHE A 20 8.31 -10.20 22.63
N PHE A 21 9.47 -10.43 22.01
CA PHE A 21 9.77 -9.89 20.68
C PHE A 21 8.82 -10.44 19.60
N THR A 22 8.58 -11.76 19.57
CA THR A 22 7.65 -12.37 18.61
C THR A 22 6.21 -11.92 18.86
N ALA A 23 5.78 -11.83 20.13
CA ALA A 23 4.47 -11.31 20.48
C ALA A 23 4.26 -9.86 20.01
N ILE A 24 5.25 -8.98 20.25
CA ILE A 24 5.18 -7.59 19.81
C ILE A 24 5.12 -7.49 18.29
N LEU A 25 5.95 -8.25 17.58
CA LEU A 25 5.97 -8.23 16.11
C LEU A 25 4.62 -8.67 15.52
N VAL A 26 4.04 -9.75 16.04
CA VAL A 26 2.73 -10.25 15.59
C VAL A 26 1.62 -9.24 15.89
N VAL A 27 1.59 -8.66 17.09
CA VAL A 27 0.60 -7.64 17.45
C VAL A 27 0.75 -6.38 16.58
N ALA A 28 1.98 -5.96 16.27
CA ALA A 28 2.23 -4.81 15.41
C ALA A 28 1.76 -5.04 13.96
N ILE A 29 2.02 -6.22 13.39
CA ILE A 29 1.57 -6.59 12.04
C ILE A 29 0.03 -6.66 11.98
N LEU A 30 -0.60 -7.29 12.98
CA LEU A 30 -2.05 -7.39 13.05
C LEU A 30 -2.72 -6.01 13.23
N ALA A 31 -2.13 -5.12 14.04
CA ALA A 31 -2.63 -3.76 14.19
C ALA A 31 -2.53 -2.97 12.88
N LEU A 32 -1.40 -3.04 12.18
CA LEU A 32 -1.18 -2.35 10.91
C LEU A 32 -2.16 -2.82 9.83
N THR A 33 -2.31 -4.14 9.67
CA THR A 33 -3.25 -4.73 8.70
C THR A 33 -4.70 -4.40 9.02
N SER A 34 -5.08 -4.38 10.30
CA SER A 34 -6.42 -3.97 10.75
C SER A 34 -6.76 -2.53 10.36
N VAL A 35 -5.81 -1.60 10.53
CA VAL A 35 -6.00 -0.18 10.16
C VAL A 35 -6.17 -0.03 8.65
N ILE A 36 -5.35 -0.71 7.86
CA ILE A 36 -5.44 -0.69 6.38
C ILE A 36 -6.79 -1.23 5.92
N TYR A 37 -7.20 -2.40 6.44
CA TYR A 37 -8.46 -3.04 6.06
C TYR A 37 -9.68 -2.20 6.44
N TYR A 38 -9.68 -1.59 7.63
CA TYR A 38 -10.73 -0.65 8.05
C TYR A 38 -10.82 0.57 7.12
N GLY A 39 -9.68 1.14 6.72
CA GLY A 39 -9.63 2.24 5.77
C GLY A 39 -10.23 1.86 4.41
N GLN A 40 -9.89 0.67 3.89
CA GLN A 40 -10.45 0.15 2.64
C GLN A 40 -11.96 -0.07 2.72
N GLN A 41 -12.47 -0.69 3.79
CA GLN A 41 -13.91 -0.91 3.96
C GLN A 41 -14.68 0.41 4.07
N LYS A 42 -14.15 1.39 4.80
CA LYS A 42 -14.77 2.71 4.92
C LYS A 42 -14.87 3.38 3.54
N LYS A 43 -13.78 3.40 2.78
CA LYS A 43 -13.73 4.00 1.45
C LYS A 43 -14.67 3.29 0.47
N ALA A 44 -14.70 1.95 0.48
CA ALA A 44 -15.60 1.17 -0.36
C ALA A 44 -17.08 1.43 -0.04
N LEU A 45 -17.42 1.62 1.24
CA LEU A 45 -18.79 1.99 1.63
C LEU A 45 -19.12 3.41 1.17
N GLU A 46 -18.22 4.37 1.32
CA GLU A 46 -18.40 5.74 0.83
C GLU A 46 -18.62 5.77 -0.69
N GLU A 47 -17.76 5.09 -1.47
CA GLU A 47 -17.90 4.97 -2.93
C GLU A 47 -19.20 4.25 -3.32
N LYS A 48 -19.59 3.19 -2.61
CA LYS A 48 -20.84 2.47 -2.84
C LYS A 48 -22.05 3.37 -2.57
N ILE A 49 -22.07 4.06 -1.43
CA ILE A 49 -23.15 4.99 -1.07
C ILE A 49 -23.26 6.10 -2.11
N ASP A 50 -22.14 6.70 -2.51
CA ASP A 50 -22.13 7.75 -3.54
C ASP A 50 -22.65 7.23 -4.89
N SER A 51 -22.27 6.01 -5.27
CA SER A 51 -22.76 5.37 -6.51
C SER A 51 -24.26 5.06 -6.45
N GLU A 52 -24.76 4.54 -5.33
CA GLU A 52 -26.16 4.20 -5.11
C GLU A 52 -27.03 5.46 -4.98
N LEU A 53 -26.47 6.58 -4.54
CA LEU A 53 -27.18 7.85 -4.40
C LEU A 53 -27.19 8.68 -5.67
N ARG A 54 -26.17 8.57 -6.52
CA ARG A 54 -26.04 9.44 -7.70
C ARG A 54 -27.21 9.30 -8.67
N ALA A 55 -27.57 8.07 -9.05
CA ALA A 55 -28.67 7.83 -10.00
C ALA A 55 -30.04 8.25 -9.44
N PRO A 56 -30.37 7.96 -8.18
CA PRO A 56 -31.61 8.42 -7.55
C PRO A 56 -31.72 9.93 -7.35
N LEU A 57 -30.60 10.60 -7.00
CA LEU A 57 -30.56 12.05 -6.88
C LEU A 57 -30.77 12.72 -8.23
N GLU A 58 -30.15 12.18 -9.28
CA GLU A 58 -30.40 12.61 -10.64
C GLU A 58 -31.85 12.35 -11.05
N TYR A 59 -32.42 11.20 -10.71
CA TYR A 59 -33.82 10.89 -10.99
C TYR A 59 -34.79 11.83 -10.25
N ILE A 60 -34.59 12.11 -8.96
CA ILE A 60 -35.50 12.98 -8.21
C ILE A 60 -35.36 14.43 -8.64
N ASN A 61 -34.14 14.89 -8.94
CA ASN A 61 -33.96 16.18 -9.58
C ASN A 61 -34.70 16.22 -10.93
N THR A 62 -34.61 15.15 -11.72
CA THR A 62 -35.39 15.01 -12.96
C THR A 62 -36.88 15.09 -12.70
N VAL A 63 -37.41 14.36 -11.72
CA VAL A 63 -38.84 14.34 -11.38
C VAL A 63 -39.34 15.71 -10.92
N VAL A 64 -38.61 16.38 -10.03
CA VAL A 64 -38.95 17.74 -9.58
C VAL A 64 -38.98 18.69 -10.77
N LEU A 65 -37.93 18.66 -11.60
CA LEU A 65 -37.84 19.47 -12.81
C LEU A 65 -38.94 19.14 -13.83
N ASP A 66 -39.30 17.86 -13.99
CA ASP A 66 -40.37 17.40 -14.88
C ASP A 66 -41.72 17.93 -14.40
N LEU A 67 -42.00 17.83 -13.10
CA LEU A 67 -43.21 18.37 -12.48
C LEU A 67 -43.31 19.88 -12.61
N GLU A 68 -42.21 20.58 -12.35
CA GLU A 68 -42.15 22.04 -12.46
C GLU A 68 -42.28 22.50 -13.91
N LYS A 69 -41.67 21.78 -14.86
CA LYS A 69 -41.80 22.09 -16.29
C LYS A 69 -43.20 21.74 -16.81
N LEU A 70 -43.82 20.64 -16.40
CA LEU A 70 -45.23 20.34 -16.72
C LEU A 70 -46.16 21.40 -16.12
N SER A 71 -45.94 21.80 -14.87
CA SER A 71 -46.63 22.91 -14.21
C SER A 71 -46.49 24.19 -15.04
N ARG A 72 -45.26 24.55 -15.43
CA ARG A 72 -44.97 25.71 -16.27
C ARG A 72 -45.63 25.61 -17.64
N SER A 73 -45.57 24.46 -18.31
CA SER A 73 -46.19 24.26 -19.62
C SER A 73 -47.69 24.45 -19.55
N LEU A 74 -48.35 23.92 -18.52
CA LEU A 74 -49.79 24.12 -18.30
C LEU A 74 -50.13 25.57 -17.99
N ILE A 75 -49.35 26.25 -17.13
CA ILE A 75 -49.51 27.68 -16.86
C ILE A 75 -49.29 28.50 -18.14
N LEU A 76 -48.26 28.19 -18.92
CA LEU A 76 -47.93 28.88 -20.16
C LEU A 76 -48.97 28.65 -21.24
N ILE A 77 -49.58 27.46 -21.35
CA ILE A 77 -50.71 27.23 -22.27
C ILE A 77 -51.85 28.20 -21.95
N GLU A 78 -52.20 28.35 -20.68
CA GLU A 78 -53.28 29.25 -20.26
C GLU A 78 -52.88 30.72 -20.39
N GLU A 79 -51.64 31.08 -20.03
CA GLU A 79 -51.06 32.40 -20.29
C GLU A 79 -51.12 32.74 -21.78
N PHE A 80 -50.79 31.78 -22.64
CA PHE A 80 -50.81 31.93 -24.09
C PHE A 80 -52.22 32.14 -24.63
N LYS A 81 -53.21 31.38 -24.13
CA LYS A 81 -54.63 31.57 -24.45
C LYS A 81 -55.09 32.97 -24.06
N ILE A 82 -54.68 33.47 -22.89
CA ILE A 82 -55.01 34.83 -22.42
C ILE A 82 -54.32 35.88 -23.31
N ARG A 83 -52.99 35.78 -23.49
CA ARG A 83 -52.20 36.68 -24.33
C ARG A 83 -52.72 36.74 -25.75
N ILE A 84 -53.08 35.60 -26.36
CA ILE A 84 -53.68 35.60 -27.70
C ILE A 84 -54.99 36.36 -27.72
N LYS A 85 -55.85 36.14 -26.73
CA LYS A 85 -57.15 36.81 -26.68
C LYS A 85 -56.96 38.33 -26.58
N GLU A 86 -56.04 38.77 -25.73
CA GLU A 86 -55.69 40.18 -25.56
C GLU A 86 -54.99 40.77 -26.81
N LYS A 87 -54.02 40.05 -27.37
CA LYS A 87 -53.29 40.47 -28.57
C LYS A 87 -54.16 40.44 -29.81
N GLN A 88 -55.05 39.48 -30.00
CA GLN A 88 -56.05 39.51 -31.09
C GLN A 88 -56.97 40.73 -30.94
N ALA A 89 -57.35 41.10 -29.72
CA ALA A 89 -58.10 42.33 -29.48
C ALA A 89 -57.28 43.58 -29.81
N GLN A 90 -55.99 43.64 -29.47
CA GLN A 90 -55.08 44.74 -29.83
C GLN A 90 -54.80 44.81 -31.35
N LEU A 91 -54.51 43.67 -31.98
CA LEU A 91 -54.17 43.51 -33.40
C LEU A 91 -55.35 43.73 -34.33
N SER A 92 -56.59 43.57 -33.85
CA SER A 92 -57.79 43.99 -34.58
C SER A 92 -57.75 45.48 -34.98
N LYS A 93 -57.01 46.32 -34.22
CA LYS A 93 -56.79 47.75 -34.52
C LYS A 93 -55.80 48.00 -35.66
N PHE A 94 -54.92 47.03 -35.95
CA PHE A 94 -53.84 47.14 -36.95
C PHE A 94 -54.13 46.38 -38.26
N LYS A 95 -55.35 45.83 -38.40
CA LYS A 95 -55.76 45.18 -39.65
C LYS A 95 -55.97 46.20 -40.75
N ARG A 96 -55.35 45.96 -41.91
CA ARG A 96 -55.53 46.83 -43.07
C ARG A 96 -56.81 46.47 -43.79
N LYS A 97 -57.73 47.43 -43.95
CA LYS A 97 -58.87 47.28 -44.85
C LYS A 97 -58.36 47.37 -46.29
N VAL A 98 -58.32 46.23 -46.99
CA VAL A 98 -57.97 46.19 -48.41
C VAL A 98 -59.25 45.98 -49.21
N THR A 99 -59.48 46.86 -50.17
CA THR A 99 -60.60 46.81 -51.09
C THR A 99 -60.24 45.84 -52.21
N GLN A 100 -60.78 44.61 -52.17
CA GLN A 100 -60.53 43.60 -53.19
C GLN A 100 -61.74 43.48 -54.12
N LYS A 101 -61.49 43.46 -55.43
CA LYS A 101 -62.51 43.22 -56.46
C LYS A 101 -63.12 41.83 -56.25
N GLU A 102 -64.44 41.68 -56.30
CA GLU A 102 -65.08 40.35 -56.16
C GLU A 102 -64.46 39.31 -57.10
N THR A 103 -63.85 38.27 -56.53
CA THR A 103 -63.34 37.11 -57.28
C THR A 103 -64.22 35.89 -57.00
N GLY A 104 -64.69 35.27 -58.09
CA GLY A 104 -65.67 34.18 -58.11
C GLY A 104 -66.37 34.14 -59.47
N PHE A 105 -67.25 33.15 -59.72
CA PHE A 105 -67.96 32.96 -60.99
C PHE A 105 -68.65 34.23 -61.54
N PHE A 106 -69.26 35.02 -60.64
CA PHE A 106 -69.86 36.31 -60.97
C PHE A 106 -68.84 37.42 -61.28
N GLY A 107 -67.65 37.39 -60.66
CA GLY A 107 -66.54 38.30 -60.94
C GLY A 107 -65.91 38.05 -62.31
N THR A 108 -65.77 36.78 -62.70
CA THR A 108 -65.30 36.38 -64.04
C THR A 108 -66.33 36.70 -65.13
N LEU A 109 -67.62 36.46 -64.88
CA LEU A 109 -68.71 36.88 -65.78
C LEU A 109 -68.75 38.41 -65.99
N LYS A 110 -68.58 39.18 -64.91
CA LYS A 110 -68.50 40.65 -64.97
C LYS A 110 -67.26 41.14 -65.75
N SER A 111 -66.11 40.45 -65.65
CA SER A 111 -64.93 40.76 -66.46
C SER A 111 -65.07 40.37 -67.93
N ILE A 112 -65.77 39.26 -68.24
CA ILE A 112 -66.06 38.83 -69.61
C ILE A 112 -67.06 39.81 -70.28
N GLY A 113 -68.09 40.24 -69.55
CA GLY A 113 -69.03 41.27 -70.03
C GLY A 113 -68.35 42.62 -70.30
N ALA A 114 -67.37 43.01 -69.48
CA ALA A 114 -66.57 44.22 -69.71
C ALA A 114 -65.66 44.09 -70.95
N SER A 115 -65.09 42.91 -71.24
CA SER A 115 -64.32 42.66 -72.47
C SER A 115 -65.17 42.58 -73.74
N LEU A 116 -66.50 42.44 -73.60
CA LEU A 116 -67.48 42.43 -74.69
C LEU A 116 -68.20 43.78 -74.87
N GLY A 117 -67.73 44.84 -74.22
CA GLY A 117 -68.23 46.21 -74.40
C GLY A 117 -69.44 46.61 -73.56
N LEU A 118 -69.87 45.79 -72.59
CA LEU A 118 -70.96 46.13 -71.67
C LEU A 118 -70.46 46.98 -70.50
N LYS A 119 -71.23 47.99 -70.08
CA LYS A 119 -70.95 48.77 -68.85
C LYS A 119 -71.26 47.91 -67.62
N VAL A 120 -70.22 47.37 -66.97
CA VAL A 120 -70.36 46.52 -65.79
C VAL A 120 -69.85 47.22 -64.53
N LYS A 121 -70.67 47.24 -63.47
CA LYS A 121 -70.33 47.77 -62.14
C LYS A 121 -69.77 46.64 -61.27
N TYR A 122 -68.56 46.83 -60.74
CA TYR A 122 -67.95 45.87 -59.80
C TYR A 122 -68.32 46.24 -58.37
N ASP A 123 -68.73 45.24 -57.60
CA ASP A 123 -68.87 45.37 -56.16
C ASP A 123 -67.51 45.09 -55.51
N TYR A 124 -67.11 45.97 -54.59
CA TYR A 124 -65.84 45.88 -53.89
C TYR A 124 -66.09 45.42 -52.46
N LYS A 125 -65.54 44.27 -52.08
CA LYS A 125 -65.61 43.78 -50.69
C LYS A 125 -64.39 44.30 -49.93
N VAL A 126 -64.63 45.03 -48.85
CA VAL A 126 -63.59 45.46 -47.92
C VAL A 126 -63.24 44.27 -47.03
N ARG A 127 -62.07 43.66 -47.26
CA ARG A 127 -61.56 42.57 -46.41
C ARG A 127 -60.45 43.14 -45.53
N ALA A 128 -60.51 42.86 -44.24
CA ALA A 128 -59.41 43.11 -43.33
C ALA A 128 -58.29 42.09 -43.64
N VAL A 129 -57.13 42.58 -44.09
CA VAL A 129 -55.93 41.78 -44.39
C VAL A 129 -54.93 41.98 -43.25
N ASP A 130 -54.35 40.86 -42.83
CA ASP A 130 -53.35 40.80 -41.77
C ASP A 130 -52.04 41.49 -42.23
N THR A 131 -51.47 42.35 -41.40
CA THR A 131 -50.14 42.96 -41.55
C THR A 131 -49.05 42.08 -40.91
N TYR A 132 -47.78 42.38 -41.14
CA TYR A 132 -46.62 41.68 -40.54
C TYR A 132 -46.77 41.46 -39.02
N TYR A 133 -47.23 42.49 -38.30
CA TYR A 133 -47.40 42.45 -36.84
C TYR A 133 -48.68 41.73 -36.36
N THR A 134 -49.60 41.37 -37.26
CA THR A 134 -50.91 40.76 -36.87
C THR A 134 -50.92 39.24 -36.80
N ARG A 135 -49.80 38.58 -37.11
CA ARG A 135 -49.69 37.12 -37.10
C ARG A 135 -49.08 36.61 -35.78
N TYR A 136 -49.93 36.14 -34.88
CA TYR A 136 -49.54 35.42 -33.65
C TYR A 136 -49.81 33.91 -33.83
N LEU A 137 -49.35 33.03 -32.91
CA LEU A 137 -49.52 31.57 -33.14
C LEU A 137 -50.97 31.22 -33.45
N SER A 138 -51.13 30.31 -34.41
CA SER A 138 -52.43 29.85 -34.84
C SER A 138 -53.11 29.04 -33.72
N PRO A 139 -54.45 29.10 -33.59
CA PRO A 139 -55.18 28.23 -32.65
C PRO A 139 -54.84 26.74 -32.82
N LYS A 140 -54.45 26.32 -34.03
CA LYS A 140 -54.03 24.97 -34.36
C LYS A 140 -52.69 24.59 -33.70
N GLU A 141 -51.72 25.50 -33.64
CA GLU A 141 -50.43 25.27 -32.98
C GLU A 141 -50.59 25.16 -31.46
N ILE A 142 -51.50 25.95 -30.87
CA ILE A 142 -51.86 25.83 -29.45
C ILE A 142 -52.51 24.49 -29.18
N GLN A 143 -53.43 24.07 -30.04
CA GLN A 143 -54.13 22.81 -29.87
C GLN A 143 -53.17 21.62 -30.04
N ASP A 144 -52.21 21.71 -30.97
CA ASP A 144 -51.14 20.72 -31.11
C ASP A 144 -50.23 20.69 -29.88
N PHE A 145 -49.84 21.85 -29.36
CA PHE A 145 -49.05 21.96 -28.14
C PHE A 145 -49.79 21.45 -26.91
N GLU A 146 -51.05 21.85 -26.73
CA GLU A 146 -51.93 21.38 -25.66
C GLU A 146 -52.13 19.87 -25.76
N SER A 147 -52.31 19.32 -26.97
CA SER A 147 -52.40 17.88 -27.20
C SER A 147 -51.11 17.16 -26.81
N LYS A 148 -49.94 17.68 -27.22
CA LYS A 148 -48.62 17.12 -26.86
C LYS A 148 -48.37 17.17 -25.36
N VAL A 149 -48.59 18.31 -24.70
CA VAL A 149 -48.45 18.44 -23.24
C VAL A 149 -49.45 17.56 -22.49
N LYS A 150 -50.70 17.47 -22.98
CA LYS A 150 -51.70 16.56 -22.43
C LYS A 150 -51.31 15.09 -22.62
N ASN A 151 -50.62 14.75 -23.71
CA ASN A 151 -50.08 13.41 -23.93
C ASN A 151 -48.92 13.06 -22.99
N GLU A 152 -48.16 14.05 -22.50
CA GLU A 152 -47.16 13.85 -21.44
C GLU A 152 -47.82 13.62 -20.06
N LEU A 153 -49.06 14.07 -19.85
CA LEU A 153 -49.86 13.76 -18.66
C LEU A 153 -50.48 12.34 -18.75
N ARG A 154 -49.64 11.33 -18.93
CA ARG A 154 -50.03 9.92 -18.90
C ARG A 154 -49.48 9.24 -17.66
N LYS A 155 -50.25 8.29 -17.13
CA LYS A 155 -49.74 7.34 -16.13
C LYS A 155 -48.71 6.41 -16.78
N GLU A 156 -47.88 5.75 -15.99
CA GLU A 156 -46.79 4.89 -16.48
C GLU A 156 -47.27 3.72 -17.35
N ASN A 157 -48.49 3.22 -17.09
CA ASN A 157 -49.17 2.24 -17.93
C ASN A 157 -49.70 2.80 -19.27
N GLY A 158 -49.34 4.04 -19.62
CA GLY A 158 -49.75 4.75 -20.82
C GLY A 158 -51.18 5.32 -20.76
N ALA A 159 -51.89 5.17 -19.64
CA ALA A 159 -53.27 5.64 -19.52
C ALA A 159 -53.35 7.17 -19.53
N PRO A 160 -54.30 7.77 -20.29
CA PRO A 160 -54.47 9.22 -20.36
C PRO A 160 -54.96 9.80 -19.03
N ILE A 161 -54.63 11.07 -18.77
CA ILE A 161 -55.20 11.82 -17.66
C ILE A 161 -56.74 11.89 -17.76
N GLU A 162 -57.40 11.61 -16.65
CA GLU A 162 -58.85 11.78 -16.51
C GLU A 162 -59.25 13.25 -16.71
N GLN A 163 -60.35 13.48 -17.44
CA GLN A 163 -60.79 14.83 -17.80
C GLN A 163 -61.05 15.73 -16.57
N LEU A 164 -61.59 15.17 -15.48
CA LEU A 164 -61.83 15.90 -14.23
C LEU A 164 -60.53 16.36 -13.56
N THR A 165 -59.49 15.53 -13.60
CA THR A 165 -58.17 15.85 -13.04
C THR A 165 -57.47 16.89 -13.90
N TYR A 166 -57.55 16.73 -15.23
CA TYR A 166 -57.04 17.73 -16.18
C TYR A 166 -57.73 19.09 -16.01
N SER A 167 -59.05 19.14 -15.84
CA SER A 167 -59.77 20.42 -15.62
C SER A 167 -59.41 21.12 -14.31
N LYS A 168 -59.08 20.36 -13.25
CA LYS A 168 -58.58 20.93 -11.99
C LYS A 168 -57.20 21.57 -12.19
N LEU A 169 -56.30 20.87 -12.89
CA LEU A 169 -54.97 21.39 -13.23
C LEU A 169 -55.05 22.65 -14.10
N THR A 170 -55.89 22.67 -15.14
CA THR A 170 -56.05 23.86 -16.00
C THR A 170 -56.68 25.03 -15.24
N THR A 171 -57.57 24.78 -14.28
CA THR A 171 -58.13 25.86 -13.43
C THR A 171 -57.06 26.50 -12.56
N ILE A 172 -56.17 25.70 -11.95
CA ILE A 172 -55.04 26.21 -11.16
C ILE A 172 -54.05 26.95 -12.08
N ALA A 173 -53.74 26.37 -13.23
CA ALA A 173 -52.85 26.96 -14.23
C ALA A 173 -53.35 28.32 -14.71
N LYS A 174 -54.65 28.43 -15.03
CA LYS A 174 -55.29 29.68 -15.47
C LYS A 174 -55.22 30.78 -14.41
N LYS A 175 -55.57 30.49 -13.15
CA LYS A 175 -55.46 31.47 -12.06
C LYS A 175 -54.01 31.93 -11.84
N THR A 176 -53.06 31.01 -11.96
CA THR A 176 -51.63 31.31 -11.84
C THR A 176 -51.15 32.17 -13.02
N ALA A 177 -51.62 31.88 -14.23
CA ALA A 177 -51.31 32.66 -15.44
C ALA A 177 -51.85 34.10 -15.35
N GLU A 178 -53.10 34.28 -14.89
CA GLU A 178 -53.69 35.60 -14.65
C GLU A 178 -52.86 36.41 -13.63
N ALA A 179 -52.41 35.77 -12.55
CA ALA A 179 -51.55 36.42 -11.55
C ALA A 179 -50.15 36.78 -12.11
N ARG A 180 -49.57 35.94 -12.98
CA ARG A 180 -48.30 36.24 -13.66
C ARG A 180 -48.41 37.43 -14.61
N LEU A 181 -49.45 37.45 -15.44
CA LEU A 181 -49.70 38.56 -16.36
C LEU A 181 -49.97 39.87 -15.59
N ALA A 182 -50.69 39.80 -14.47
CA ALA A 182 -50.86 40.95 -13.58
C ALA A 182 -49.52 41.44 -13.02
N ALA A 183 -48.68 40.55 -12.48
CA ALA A 183 -47.35 40.91 -11.97
C ALA A 183 -46.46 41.53 -13.06
N GLU A 184 -46.46 40.97 -14.27
CA GLU A 184 -45.74 41.51 -15.42
C GLU A 184 -46.24 42.92 -15.80
N SER A 185 -47.55 43.13 -15.84
CA SER A 185 -48.14 44.45 -16.12
C SER A 185 -47.74 45.51 -15.07
N PHE A 186 -47.68 45.13 -13.79
CA PHE A 186 -47.23 46.03 -12.72
C PHE A 186 -45.73 46.33 -12.82
N LYS A 187 -44.89 45.36 -13.22
CA LYS A 187 -43.46 45.62 -13.47
C LYS A 187 -43.24 46.59 -14.62
N ILE A 188 -43.96 46.41 -15.73
CA ILE A 188 -43.90 47.33 -16.88
C ILE A 188 -44.33 48.73 -16.44
N ARG A 189 -45.46 48.84 -15.73
CA ARG A 189 -45.95 50.14 -15.26
C ARG A 189 -44.98 50.82 -14.28
N LEU A 190 -44.31 50.05 -13.41
CA LEU A 190 -43.27 50.60 -12.53
C LEU A 190 -42.09 51.16 -13.32
N GLY A 191 -41.66 50.47 -14.39
CA GLY A 191 -40.64 50.99 -15.29
C GLY A 191 -41.07 52.28 -15.99
N GLU A 192 -42.29 52.34 -16.51
CA GLU A 192 -42.86 53.56 -17.09
C GLU A 192 -42.93 54.71 -16.07
N ILE A 193 -43.35 54.42 -14.84
CA ILE A 193 -43.40 55.42 -13.76
C ILE A 193 -41.99 55.93 -13.44
N ASP A 194 -40.97 55.07 -13.43
CA ASP A 194 -39.58 55.47 -13.18
C ASP A 194 -39.05 56.36 -14.32
N GLU A 195 -39.36 56.05 -15.59
CA GLU A 195 -39.03 56.89 -16.75
C GLU A 195 -39.76 58.23 -16.73
N GLU A 196 -41.08 58.23 -16.50
CA GLU A 196 -41.92 59.44 -16.38
C GLU A 196 -41.44 60.32 -15.22
N SER A 197 -41.08 59.71 -14.09
CA SER A 197 -40.55 60.42 -12.91
C SER A 197 -39.17 61.03 -13.18
N LYS A 198 -38.32 60.33 -13.92
CA LYS A 198 -36.99 60.83 -14.31
C LYS A 198 -37.10 61.98 -15.29
N ALA A 199 -37.94 61.86 -16.32
CA ALA A 199 -38.20 62.93 -17.27
C ALA A 199 -38.78 64.18 -16.57
N ALA A 200 -39.74 64.00 -15.66
CA ALA A 200 -40.30 65.10 -14.88
C ALA A 200 -39.24 65.77 -13.97
N ALA A 201 -38.33 64.99 -13.37
CA ALA A 201 -37.24 65.50 -12.54
C ALA A 201 -36.18 66.27 -13.36
N GLU A 202 -35.87 65.81 -14.57
CA GLU A 202 -34.98 66.50 -15.51
C GLU A 202 -35.60 67.82 -15.99
N GLU A 203 -36.90 67.84 -16.31
CA GLU A 203 -37.63 69.05 -16.69
C GLU A 203 -37.65 70.07 -15.54
N LEU A 204 -37.93 69.63 -14.30
CA LEU A 204 -37.89 70.45 -13.07
C LEU A 204 -36.51 71.06 -12.76
N SER A 205 -35.42 70.47 -13.25
CA SER A 205 -34.04 70.93 -13.03
C SER A 205 -33.61 72.03 -14.02
N SER A 206 -34.42 72.30 -15.06
CA SER A 206 -34.07 73.28 -16.08
C SER A 206 -34.35 74.73 -15.64
N LYS A 207 -33.48 75.67 -16.05
CA LYS A 207 -33.38 77.03 -15.47
C LYS A 207 -34.52 77.99 -15.86
N ASP A 208 -35.38 77.65 -16.82
CA ASP A 208 -36.37 78.55 -17.43
C ASP A 208 -37.84 78.05 -17.28
N LEU A 209 -38.21 77.43 -16.16
CA LEU A 209 -39.60 76.97 -15.95
C LEU A 209 -40.54 78.05 -15.41
N ASP A 210 -41.71 78.17 -16.06
CA ASP A 210 -42.87 78.93 -15.55
C ASP A 210 -43.38 78.31 -14.23
N PRO A 211 -43.64 79.12 -13.16
CA PRO A 211 -44.19 78.64 -11.89
C PRO A 211 -45.48 77.81 -12.02
N LYS A 212 -46.30 78.02 -13.06
CA LYS A 212 -47.48 77.16 -13.30
C LYS A 212 -47.07 75.74 -13.72
N ARG A 213 -46.06 75.63 -14.59
CA ARG A 213 -45.52 74.35 -15.08
C ARG A 213 -44.78 73.59 -13.99
N THR A 214 -44.05 74.30 -13.11
CA THR A 214 -43.41 73.72 -11.92
C THR A 214 -44.43 73.04 -11.01
N LYS A 215 -45.57 73.71 -10.73
CA LYS A 215 -46.64 73.15 -9.90
C LYS A 215 -47.33 71.94 -10.54
N GLU A 216 -47.50 71.95 -11.86
CA GLU A 216 -48.01 70.79 -12.62
C GLU A 216 -47.07 69.58 -12.50
N LEU A 217 -45.76 69.78 -12.65
CA LEU A 217 -44.75 68.73 -12.55
C LEU A 217 -44.58 68.19 -11.12
N GLU A 218 -44.65 69.04 -10.10
CA GLU A 218 -44.66 68.60 -8.69
C GLU A 218 -45.91 67.76 -8.37
N THR A 219 -47.08 68.16 -8.91
CA THR A 219 -48.33 67.42 -8.75
C THR A 219 -48.26 66.07 -9.48
N LEU A 220 -47.69 66.05 -10.69
CA LEU A 220 -47.45 64.83 -11.46
C LEU A 220 -46.52 63.88 -10.69
N LYS A 221 -45.39 64.37 -10.18
CA LYS A 221 -44.44 63.58 -9.37
C LYS A 221 -45.10 63.00 -8.12
N GLY A 222 -45.93 63.79 -7.41
CA GLY A 222 -46.68 63.31 -6.26
C GLY A 222 -47.74 62.25 -6.60
N ASN A 223 -48.36 62.32 -7.77
CA ASN A 223 -49.29 61.31 -8.26
C ASN A 223 -48.56 60.02 -8.69
N LEU A 224 -47.44 60.16 -9.40
CA LEU A 224 -46.58 59.05 -9.81
C LEU A 224 -46.03 58.29 -8.60
N GLU A 225 -45.63 58.99 -7.53
CA GLU A 225 -45.15 58.31 -6.31
C GLU A 225 -46.26 57.53 -5.58
N LYS A 226 -47.51 58.04 -5.59
CA LYS A 226 -48.67 57.30 -5.06
C LYS A 226 -48.98 56.07 -5.90
N GLU A 227 -48.96 56.22 -7.23
CA GLU A 227 -49.17 55.13 -8.18
C GLU A 227 -48.07 54.06 -8.07
N ARG A 228 -46.81 54.47 -7.85
CA ARG A 228 -45.67 53.60 -7.59
C ARG A 228 -45.90 52.72 -6.37
N LYS A 229 -46.23 53.31 -5.21
CA LYS A 229 -46.52 52.57 -3.97
C LYS A 229 -47.67 51.57 -4.14
N LEU A 230 -48.73 51.95 -4.86
CA LEU A 230 -49.86 51.06 -5.16
C LEU A 230 -49.43 49.89 -6.06
N SER A 231 -48.64 50.18 -7.09
CA SER A 231 -48.14 49.20 -8.06
C SER A 231 -47.14 48.24 -7.41
N GLU A 232 -46.24 48.71 -6.54
CA GLU A 232 -45.32 47.88 -5.75
C GLU A 232 -46.08 46.90 -4.84
N LYS A 233 -47.11 47.38 -4.13
CA LYS A 233 -47.95 46.53 -3.29
C LYS A 233 -48.71 45.48 -4.11
N SER A 234 -49.30 45.90 -5.23
CA SER A 234 -50.05 45.01 -6.14
C SER A 234 -49.14 43.99 -6.81
N LEU A 235 -47.89 44.37 -7.10
CA LEU A 235 -46.85 43.47 -7.58
C LEU A 235 -46.53 42.40 -6.54
N GLN A 236 -46.25 42.79 -5.29
CA GLN A 236 -45.98 41.83 -4.20
C GLN A 236 -47.14 40.84 -4.00
N ASP A 237 -48.39 41.32 -4.00
CA ASP A 237 -49.56 40.46 -3.86
C ASP A 237 -49.73 39.51 -5.05
N SER A 238 -49.44 39.99 -6.27
CA SER A 238 -49.49 39.16 -7.48
C SER A 238 -48.38 38.10 -7.46
N GLU A 239 -47.15 38.46 -7.10
CA GLU A 239 -46.02 37.53 -6.94
C GLU A 239 -46.29 36.45 -5.87
N ARG A 240 -46.92 36.83 -4.75
CA ARG A 240 -47.38 35.86 -3.73
C ARG A 240 -48.41 34.88 -4.30
N LYS A 241 -49.36 35.35 -5.10
CA LYS A 241 -50.36 34.49 -5.77
C LYS A 241 -49.72 33.57 -6.80
N VAL A 242 -48.72 34.06 -7.55
CA VAL A 242 -47.93 33.23 -8.49
C VAL A 242 -47.24 32.09 -7.75
N LEU A 243 -46.49 32.40 -6.67
CA LEU A 243 -45.80 31.38 -5.88
C LEU A 243 -46.76 30.35 -5.27
N ALA A 244 -47.91 30.80 -4.76
CA ALA A 244 -48.93 29.91 -4.22
C ALA A 244 -49.58 29.02 -5.30
N GLY A 245 -49.86 29.59 -6.48
CA GLY A 245 -50.41 28.89 -7.62
C GLY A 245 -49.47 27.81 -8.17
N GLU A 246 -48.20 28.17 -8.36
CA GLU A 246 -47.14 27.23 -8.77
C GLU A 246 -46.96 26.09 -7.77
N ALA A 247 -46.92 26.39 -6.48
CA ALA A 247 -46.82 25.36 -5.44
C ALA A 247 -48.04 24.41 -5.42
N ASN A 248 -49.25 24.95 -5.60
CA ASN A 248 -50.48 24.14 -5.69
C ASN A 248 -50.50 23.28 -6.95
N MET A 249 -49.96 23.80 -8.07
CA MET A 249 -49.87 23.09 -9.34
C MET A 249 -48.90 21.91 -9.23
N VAL A 250 -47.70 22.15 -8.71
CA VAL A 250 -46.69 21.11 -8.46
C VAL A 250 -47.25 20.04 -7.52
N ARG A 251 -47.89 20.42 -6.41
CA ARG A 251 -48.54 19.46 -5.49
C ARG A 251 -49.64 18.63 -6.17
N SER A 252 -50.42 19.24 -7.05
CA SER A 252 -51.48 18.53 -7.78
C SER A 252 -50.90 17.53 -8.80
N LEU A 253 -49.83 17.90 -9.50
CA LEU A 253 -49.10 17.01 -10.40
C LEU A 253 -48.39 15.89 -9.64
N GLN A 254 -47.80 16.16 -8.48
CA GLN A 254 -47.23 15.13 -7.60
C GLN A 254 -48.27 14.10 -7.20
N ASN A 255 -49.46 14.54 -6.77
CA ASN A 255 -50.54 13.62 -6.43
C ASN A 255 -50.97 12.76 -7.62
N PHE A 256 -50.95 13.32 -8.83
CA PHE A 256 -51.28 12.59 -10.06
C PHE A 256 -50.23 11.52 -10.40
N PHE A 257 -48.94 11.86 -10.35
CA PHE A 257 -47.83 10.97 -10.70
C PHE A 257 -47.32 10.10 -9.55
N LYS A 258 -47.93 10.20 -8.36
CA LYS A 258 -47.52 9.47 -7.14
C LYS A 258 -47.27 7.98 -7.37
N GLY A 259 -48.13 7.31 -8.13
CA GLY A 259 -47.97 5.89 -8.47
C GLY A 259 -46.76 5.61 -9.36
N SER A 260 -46.56 6.43 -10.41
CA SER A 260 -45.45 6.24 -11.34
C SER A 260 -44.09 6.52 -10.71
N TYR A 261 -43.99 7.58 -9.88
CA TYR A 261 -42.74 7.84 -9.16
C TYR A 261 -42.39 6.72 -8.20
N LYS A 262 -43.41 6.11 -7.58
CA LYS A 262 -43.19 4.98 -6.67
C LYS A 262 -42.53 3.81 -7.41
N ASP A 263 -43.12 3.38 -8.51
CA ASP A 263 -42.68 2.18 -9.24
C ASP A 263 -41.30 2.38 -9.87
N ARG A 264 -41.05 3.55 -10.46
CA ARG A 264 -39.78 3.86 -11.11
C ARG A 264 -38.63 4.12 -10.14
N ILE A 265 -38.88 4.74 -9.00
CA ILE A 265 -37.87 4.86 -7.93
C ILE A 265 -37.51 3.48 -7.37
N SER A 266 -38.51 2.62 -7.15
CA SER A 266 -38.26 1.24 -6.74
C SER A 266 -37.46 0.45 -7.79
N SER A 267 -37.65 0.73 -9.08
CA SER A 267 -36.87 0.10 -10.16
C SER A 267 -35.40 0.55 -10.24
N LEU A 268 -35.05 1.70 -9.66
CA LEU A 268 -33.67 2.22 -9.61
C LEU A 268 -32.81 1.58 -8.52
N GLY A 269 -33.33 0.56 -7.82
CA GLY A 269 -32.59 -0.12 -6.76
C GLY A 269 -32.41 0.72 -5.49
N LEU A 270 -33.16 1.82 -5.35
CA LEU A 270 -33.17 2.58 -4.11
C LEU A 270 -33.65 1.71 -2.95
N LEU A 271 -33.03 1.89 -1.78
CA LEU A 271 -33.55 1.47 -0.49
C LEU A 271 -34.39 2.61 0.11
N PRO A 272 -35.70 2.71 -0.19
CA PRO A 272 -36.52 3.83 0.22
C PRO A 272 -36.63 3.99 1.75
N ASP A 273 -36.23 3.02 2.57
CA ASP A 273 -36.14 3.15 4.03
C ASP A 273 -34.88 3.88 4.51
N LYS A 274 -33.86 4.07 3.65
CA LYS A 274 -32.60 4.74 4.00
C LYS A 274 -32.53 6.19 3.56
N ILE A 275 -33.33 6.61 2.58
CA ILE A 275 -33.21 7.93 1.97
C ILE A 275 -34.55 8.66 2.04
N ARG A 276 -34.52 9.93 2.44
CA ARG A 276 -35.64 10.85 2.38
C ARG A 276 -35.20 12.16 1.78
N ILE A 277 -35.87 12.55 0.71
CA ILE A 277 -35.63 13.81 0.01
C ILE A 277 -36.83 14.73 0.20
N LEU A 278 -36.52 15.96 0.56
CA LEU A 278 -37.43 17.08 0.74
C LEU A 278 -37.08 18.16 -0.26
N ALA A 279 -38.07 18.73 -0.94
CA ALA A 279 -37.87 19.93 -1.74
C ALA A 279 -38.55 21.11 -1.06
N PHE A 280 -37.90 22.26 -1.10
CA PHE A 280 -38.38 23.52 -0.56
C PHE A 280 -38.26 24.59 -1.63
N ASN A 281 -39.24 25.50 -1.68
CA ASN A 281 -39.10 26.70 -2.50
C ASN A 281 -38.15 27.72 -1.82
N ARG A 282 -37.85 28.83 -2.53
CA ARG A 282 -37.02 29.93 -2.01
C ARG A 282 -37.49 30.54 -0.68
N THR A 283 -38.77 30.39 -0.32
CA THR A 283 -39.36 30.94 0.92
C THR A 283 -39.32 29.96 2.09
N GLY A 284 -38.71 28.78 1.93
CA GLY A 284 -38.69 27.73 2.96
C GLY A 284 -39.96 26.88 3.04
N LYS A 285 -40.90 27.06 2.11
CA LYS A 285 -42.12 26.24 2.05
C LYS A 285 -41.84 24.94 1.34
N GLN A 286 -42.11 23.82 2.02
CA GLN A 286 -41.93 22.49 1.47
C GLN A 286 -42.86 22.25 0.27
N THR A 287 -42.26 21.88 -0.87
CA THR A 287 -42.93 21.59 -2.14
C THR A 287 -42.99 20.09 -2.43
N LEU A 288 -42.01 19.29 -1.98
CA LEU A 288 -42.00 17.82 -2.12
C LEU A 288 -41.52 17.16 -0.83
N ASP A 289 -42.09 16.00 -0.51
CA ASP A 289 -41.53 15.06 0.46
C ASP A 289 -41.72 13.64 -0.04
N THR A 290 -40.60 12.98 -0.31
CA THR A 290 -40.59 11.59 -0.76
C THR A 290 -41.12 10.62 0.30
N GLY A 291 -41.14 10.97 1.59
CA GLY A 291 -41.81 10.20 2.65
C GLY A 291 -43.32 10.03 2.43
N LEU A 292 -43.97 10.95 1.70
CA LEU A 292 -45.38 10.83 1.31
C LEU A 292 -45.60 9.88 0.12
N LEU A 293 -44.55 9.63 -0.66
CA LEU A 293 -44.53 8.72 -1.81
C LEU A 293 -44.11 7.30 -1.37
N PHE A 294 -43.13 7.22 -0.45
CA PHE A 294 -42.58 6.00 0.13
C PHE A 294 -42.80 6.01 1.64
N PRO A 295 -43.83 5.32 2.15
CA PRO A 295 -44.09 5.26 3.60
C PRO A 295 -42.88 4.76 4.40
N GLN A 296 -42.03 3.92 3.83
CA GLN A 296 -40.79 3.45 4.44
C GLN A 296 -39.78 4.60 4.71
N SER A 297 -39.67 5.54 3.77
CA SER A 297 -38.84 6.76 3.87
C SER A 297 -39.34 7.76 4.91
N SER A 298 -40.64 7.72 5.25
CA SER A 298 -41.20 8.66 6.23
C SER A 298 -40.57 8.55 7.64
N SER A 299 -39.99 7.40 7.95
CA SER A 299 -39.27 7.13 9.20
C SER A 299 -37.83 7.65 9.19
N THR A 300 -37.25 7.82 8.01
CA THR A 300 -35.92 8.37 7.76
C THR A 300 -35.90 9.86 8.09
N GLY A 301 -34.91 10.30 8.87
CA GLY A 301 -34.80 11.69 9.32
C GLY A 301 -35.84 12.13 10.36
N LYS A 302 -36.79 11.29 10.79
CA LYS A 302 -37.84 11.72 11.74
C LYS A 302 -37.28 12.28 13.07
N LYS A 303 -36.17 11.72 13.56
CA LYS A 303 -35.46 12.22 14.75
C LYS A 303 -34.63 13.48 14.48
N LEU A 304 -34.28 13.73 13.21
CA LEU A 304 -33.48 14.87 12.77
C LEU A 304 -34.29 16.18 12.81
N PHE A 305 -35.57 16.16 12.39
CA PHE A 305 -36.45 17.34 12.44
C PHE A 305 -36.76 17.86 13.86
N GLY A 306 -36.39 17.10 14.91
CA GLY A 306 -36.50 17.55 16.30
C GLY A 306 -35.21 18.14 16.86
N PHE A 307 -34.12 18.16 16.08
CA PHE A 307 -32.80 18.61 16.51
C PHE A 307 -32.59 20.08 16.14
N SER A 308 -32.32 20.91 17.15
CA SER A 308 -32.28 22.37 16.99
C SER A 308 -31.21 22.87 16.03
N GLU A 309 -30.04 22.21 16.01
CA GLU A 309 -28.94 22.57 15.10
C GLU A 309 -29.30 22.29 13.65
N PHE A 310 -29.95 21.14 13.36
CA PHE A 310 -30.44 20.84 12.02
C PHE A 310 -31.50 21.84 11.56
N GLU A 311 -32.48 22.18 12.41
CA GLU A 311 -33.52 23.16 12.05
C GLU A 311 -32.92 24.54 11.79
N LYS A 312 -31.92 24.96 12.57
CA LYS A 312 -31.18 26.20 12.33
C LYS A 312 -30.44 26.17 10.98
N ASN A 313 -29.66 25.13 10.72
CA ASN A 313 -28.90 24.98 9.46
C ASN A 313 -29.82 24.88 8.24
N LYS A 314 -31.00 24.28 8.40
CA LYS A 314 -32.06 24.27 7.38
C LYS A 314 -32.61 25.67 7.14
N ASP A 315 -32.95 26.43 8.18
CA ASP A 315 -33.55 27.76 8.04
C ASP A 315 -32.57 28.78 7.44
N GLU A 316 -31.26 28.64 7.73
CA GLU A 316 -30.18 29.42 7.10
C GLU A 316 -30.16 29.27 5.57
N LEU A 317 -30.63 28.15 5.00
CA LEU A 317 -30.73 27.98 3.53
C LEU A 317 -31.60 29.05 2.87
N PHE A 318 -32.65 29.50 3.57
CA PHE A 318 -33.67 30.39 3.03
C PHE A 318 -33.45 31.86 3.40
N GLN A 319 -32.49 32.14 4.29
CA GLN A 319 -32.15 33.50 4.75
C GLN A 319 -30.95 34.11 4.02
N ARG A 320 -30.35 33.38 3.06
CA ARG A 320 -29.21 33.88 2.30
C ARG A 320 -29.64 34.93 1.28
N ASP A 321 -29.28 36.19 1.56
CA ASP A 321 -29.44 37.30 0.61
C ASP A 321 -28.51 37.17 -0.62
N LYS A 322 -27.46 36.33 -0.53
CA LYS A 322 -26.43 36.12 -1.55
C LYS A 322 -26.46 34.70 -2.14
N LEU A 323 -26.53 34.62 -3.46
CA LEU A 323 -26.75 33.37 -4.19
C LEU A 323 -25.45 32.56 -4.35
N LEU A 324 -24.29 33.21 -4.50
CA LEU A 324 -22.98 32.54 -4.60
C LEU A 324 -22.64 31.74 -3.34
N ILE A 325 -22.83 32.36 -2.17
CA ILE A 325 -22.62 31.71 -0.86
C ILE A 325 -23.47 30.44 -0.77
N SER A 326 -24.70 30.51 -1.28
CA SER A 326 -25.60 29.34 -1.29
C SER A 326 -25.17 28.22 -2.25
N LEU A 327 -24.41 28.55 -3.31
CA LEU A 327 -23.92 27.60 -4.31
C LEU A 327 -22.58 26.98 -3.94
N GLN A 328 -21.75 27.68 -3.16
CA GLN A 328 -20.39 27.25 -2.78
C GLN A 328 -20.34 26.48 -1.45
N GLU A 329 -21.12 26.86 -0.43
CA GLU A 329 -20.94 26.34 0.93
C GLU A 329 -21.64 25.00 1.25
N LYS A 330 -22.58 24.50 0.42
CA LYS A 330 -23.40 23.32 0.78
C LYS A 330 -23.48 22.20 -0.25
N THR A 331 -22.49 22.10 -1.14
CA THR A 331 -22.28 20.83 -1.85
C THR A 331 -21.77 19.72 -0.94
N ASP A 332 -21.13 20.09 0.17
CA ASP A 332 -20.59 19.13 1.13
C ASP A 332 -21.68 18.58 2.05
N ALA A 333 -21.53 17.30 2.41
CA ALA A 333 -22.52 16.59 3.19
C ALA A 333 -22.36 16.89 4.69
N GLU A 334 -23.43 17.36 5.32
CA GLU A 334 -23.47 17.62 6.76
C GLU A 334 -23.84 16.32 7.51
N ASN A 335 -23.03 15.92 8.49
CA ASN A 335 -23.25 14.69 9.26
C ASN A 335 -23.87 15.01 10.62
N TYR A 336 -24.92 14.27 10.99
CA TYR A 336 -25.66 14.42 12.23
C TYR A 336 -25.75 13.07 12.96
N GLU A 337 -25.38 13.04 14.24
CA GLU A 337 -25.57 11.86 15.09
C GLU A 337 -26.64 12.12 16.15
N ILE A 338 -27.77 11.39 16.07
CA ILE A 338 -28.93 11.62 16.92
C ILE A 338 -29.51 10.30 17.42
N ALA A 339 -29.49 10.10 18.74
CA ALA A 339 -30.05 8.93 19.42
C ALA A 339 -29.59 7.59 18.81
N GLY A 340 -28.29 7.47 18.56
CA GLY A 340 -27.64 6.26 18.01
C GLY A 340 -27.93 6.00 16.53
N ARG A 341 -28.43 7.01 15.81
CA ARG A 341 -28.56 7.02 14.35
C ARG A 341 -27.65 8.07 13.75
N GLN A 342 -27.08 7.77 12.60
CA GLN A 342 -26.24 8.71 11.86
C GLN A 342 -26.91 9.07 10.54
N TYR A 343 -27.10 10.38 10.36
CA TYR A 343 -27.70 10.98 9.19
C TYR A 343 -26.66 11.78 8.44
N GLU A 344 -26.68 11.66 7.13
CA GLU A 344 -25.96 12.55 6.23
C GLU A 344 -26.99 13.39 5.49
N VAL A 345 -26.79 14.71 5.47
CA VAL A 345 -27.70 15.68 4.86
C VAL A 345 -26.96 16.44 3.79
N VAL A 346 -27.46 16.35 2.55
CA VAL A 346 -26.93 17.11 1.41
C VAL A 346 -28.01 18.07 0.93
N SER A 347 -27.67 19.35 0.81
CA SER A 347 -28.59 20.35 0.23
C SER A 347 -28.17 20.70 -1.19
N ARG A 348 -29.12 20.82 -2.12
CA ARG A 348 -28.83 21.16 -3.52
C ARG A 348 -29.80 22.20 -4.05
N SER A 349 -29.28 23.26 -4.66
CA SER A 349 -30.10 24.27 -5.34
C SER A 349 -30.71 23.72 -6.63
N VAL A 350 -31.99 23.99 -6.83
CA VAL A 350 -32.78 23.56 -7.99
C VAL A 350 -33.00 24.75 -8.92
N PHE A 351 -32.74 24.54 -10.22
CA PHE A 351 -32.83 25.58 -11.23
C PHE A 351 -33.82 25.21 -12.32
N ARG A 352 -34.64 26.19 -12.73
CA ARG A 352 -35.67 26.08 -13.75
C ARG A 352 -35.13 25.60 -15.09
N ASN A 353 -34.05 26.23 -15.57
CA ASN A 353 -33.42 25.88 -16.83
C ASN A 353 -31.99 25.39 -16.58
N LEU A 354 -31.81 24.07 -16.63
CA LEU A 354 -30.54 23.43 -16.27
C LEU A 354 -29.40 23.84 -17.22
N ASN A 355 -29.65 23.95 -18.52
CA ASN A 355 -28.61 24.31 -19.50
C ASN A 355 -28.04 25.72 -19.27
N THR A 356 -28.89 26.68 -18.91
CA THR A 356 -28.49 28.06 -18.58
C THR A 356 -27.84 28.12 -17.20
N ALA A 357 -28.45 27.48 -16.20
CA ALA A 357 -27.94 27.48 -14.83
C ALA A 357 -26.57 26.79 -14.70
N GLU A 358 -26.34 25.64 -15.35
CA GLU A 358 -25.05 24.95 -15.29
C GLU A 358 -23.93 25.78 -15.94
N ARG A 359 -24.21 26.46 -17.07
CA ARG A 359 -23.25 27.40 -17.66
C ARG A 359 -22.96 28.56 -16.72
N ALA A 360 -23.99 29.18 -16.16
CA ALA A 360 -23.81 30.28 -15.23
C ALA A 360 -23.04 29.85 -13.97
N LYS A 361 -23.27 28.64 -13.43
CA LYS A 361 -22.49 28.07 -12.32
C LYS A 361 -21.01 27.87 -12.68
N ILE A 362 -20.71 27.38 -13.88
CA ILE A 362 -19.32 27.27 -14.34
C ILE A 362 -18.70 28.67 -14.33
N LEU A 363 -19.38 29.66 -14.93
CA LEU A 363 -18.89 31.04 -14.97
C LEU A 363 -18.75 31.67 -13.58
N THR A 364 -19.57 31.32 -12.59
CA THR A 364 -19.36 31.84 -11.22
C THR A 364 -18.02 31.44 -10.62
N LYS A 365 -17.46 30.28 -11.01
CA LYS A 365 -16.12 29.86 -10.57
C LYS A 365 -15.03 30.59 -11.37
N GLU A 366 -15.21 30.67 -12.69
CA GLU A 366 -14.25 31.32 -13.60
C GLU A 366 -14.09 32.81 -13.33
N ILE A 367 -15.19 33.50 -13.03
CA ILE A 367 -15.21 34.95 -12.83
C ILE A 367 -14.73 35.34 -11.42
N GLN A 368 -14.53 34.37 -10.52
CA GLN A 368 -13.78 34.60 -9.27
C GLN A 368 -12.26 34.53 -9.48
N ASN A 369 -11.82 34.00 -10.62
CA ASN A 369 -10.42 33.92 -10.98
C ASN A 369 -10.01 35.13 -11.83
N ASP A 370 -8.87 35.74 -11.51
CA ASP A 370 -8.37 36.95 -12.19
C ASP A 370 -7.98 36.69 -13.66
N ASP A 371 -7.79 35.43 -14.05
CA ASP A 371 -7.38 35.00 -15.39
C ASP A 371 -8.32 35.47 -16.53
N TRP A 372 -9.59 35.76 -16.24
CA TRP A 372 -10.59 36.20 -17.23
C TRP A 372 -10.82 37.72 -17.26
N GLU A 373 -10.14 38.51 -16.41
CA GLU A 373 -10.48 39.93 -16.22
C GLU A 373 -10.29 40.76 -17.49
N ASP A 374 -9.27 40.45 -18.30
CA ASP A 374 -9.06 41.10 -19.60
C ASP A 374 -10.25 40.90 -20.54
N PHE A 375 -10.76 39.66 -20.62
CA PHE A 375 -11.95 39.36 -21.42
C PHE A 375 -13.21 40.03 -20.84
N LEU A 376 -13.40 39.99 -19.53
CA LEU A 376 -14.56 40.60 -18.86
C LEU A 376 -14.59 42.13 -19.03
N SER A 377 -13.42 42.77 -18.99
CA SER A 377 -13.27 44.19 -19.29
C SER A 377 -13.71 44.51 -20.73
N ARG A 378 -13.26 43.72 -21.72
CA ARG A 378 -13.72 43.86 -23.11
C ARG A 378 -15.19 43.55 -23.30
N ASP A 379 -15.75 42.58 -22.57
CA ASP A 379 -17.19 42.29 -22.62
C ASP A 379 -18.02 43.48 -22.11
N ARG A 380 -17.57 44.19 -21.08
CA ARG A 380 -18.22 45.42 -20.58
C ARG A 380 -18.23 46.53 -21.64
N GLU A 381 -17.10 46.76 -22.32
CA GLU A 381 -17.00 47.72 -23.43
C GLU A 381 -17.98 47.37 -24.56
N VAL A 382 -17.94 46.13 -25.02
CA VAL A 382 -18.81 45.65 -26.11
C VAL A 382 -20.29 45.68 -25.71
N SER A 383 -20.61 45.32 -24.46
CA SER A 383 -21.98 45.39 -23.93
C SER A 383 -22.55 46.81 -24.00
N LYS A 384 -21.72 47.83 -23.72
CA LYS A 384 -22.10 49.24 -23.85
C LYS A 384 -22.29 49.67 -25.31
N GLU A 385 -21.41 49.23 -26.22
CA GLU A 385 -21.58 49.44 -27.67
C GLU A 385 -22.92 48.86 -28.16
N ILE A 386 -23.24 47.63 -27.73
CA ILE A 386 -24.50 46.95 -28.05
C ILE A 386 -25.69 47.71 -27.45
N SER A 387 -25.63 48.13 -26.18
CA SER A 387 -26.71 48.88 -25.52
C SER A 387 -27.11 50.11 -26.35
N ASN A 388 -26.14 50.94 -26.74
CA ASN A 388 -26.38 52.13 -27.56
C ASN A 388 -27.01 51.80 -28.93
N LEU A 389 -26.60 50.70 -29.54
CA LEU A 389 -27.15 50.26 -30.83
C LEU A 389 -28.59 49.72 -30.67
N THR A 390 -28.87 49.02 -29.58
CA THR A 390 -30.21 48.48 -29.30
C THR A 390 -31.23 49.57 -29.01
N GLU A 391 -30.83 50.70 -28.41
CA GLU A 391 -31.71 51.88 -28.27
C GLU A 391 -32.15 52.41 -29.63
N LYS A 392 -31.22 52.55 -30.58
CA LYS A 392 -31.53 52.96 -31.97
C LYS A 392 -32.46 51.95 -32.66
N LEU A 393 -32.19 50.66 -32.49
CA LEU A 393 -33.03 49.59 -33.02
C LEU A 393 -34.45 49.61 -32.42
N LYS A 394 -34.60 49.85 -31.12
CA LYS A 394 -35.89 49.99 -30.44
C LYS A 394 -36.70 51.16 -31.00
N VAL A 395 -36.10 52.35 -31.10
CA VAL A 395 -36.75 53.54 -31.68
C VAL A 395 -37.23 53.23 -33.10
N LYS A 396 -36.35 52.66 -33.93
CA LYS A 396 -36.69 52.32 -35.32
C LYS A 396 -37.79 51.26 -35.40
N LEU A 397 -37.75 50.23 -34.56
CA LEU A 397 -38.77 49.19 -34.52
C LEU A 397 -40.13 49.77 -34.11
N ASP A 398 -40.16 50.72 -33.17
CA ASP A 398 -41.40 51.38 -32.74
C ASP A 398 -41.99 52.29 -33.82
N GLU A 399 -41.15 52.97 -34.62
CA GLU A 399 -41.60 53.68 -35.83
C GLU A 399 -42.25 52.73 -36.84
N LEU A 400 -41.61 51.57 -37.09
CA LEU A 400 -42.12 50.55 -38.01
C LEU A 400 -43.44 49.94 -37.50
N LYS A 401 -43.56 49.70 -36.18
CA LYS A 401 -44.80 49.25 -35.52
C LYS A 401 -45.92 50.29 -35.66
N LYS A 402 -45.63 51.59 -35.45
CA LYS A 402 -46.62 52.69 -35.57
C LYS A 402 -47.11 52.86 -37.01
N THR A 403 -46.23 52.73 -37.99
CA THR A 403 -46.59 52.89 -39.41
C THR A 403 -47.32 51.66 -39.96
N GLY A 404 -46.97 50.44 -39.51
CA GLY A 404 -47.64 49.18 -39.86
C GLY A 404 -47.58 48.79 -41.35
N LYS A 405 -46.81 49.51 -42.17
CA LYS A 405 -46.78 49.40 -43.64
C LYS A 405 -45.72 48.43 -44.16
N LEU A 406 -44.59 48.31 -43.47
CA LEU A 406 -43.43 47.53 -43.90
C LEU A 406 -43.05 46.52 -42.82
N LYS A 407 -42.58 45.33 -43.25
CA LYS A 407 -41.89 44.41 -42.35
C LYS A 407 -40.48 44.97 -42.05
N PRO A 408 -39.90 44.70 -40.86
CA PRO A 408 -38.57 45.19 -40.52
C PRO A 408 -37.51 44.86 -41.56
N SER A 409 -37.56 43.68 -42.18
CA SER A 409 -36.62 43.29 -43.22
C SER A 409 -36.66 44.13 -44.51
N ALA A 410 -37.76 44.84 -44.75
CA ALA A 410 -37.91 45.71 -45.92
C ALA A 410 -37.31 47.11 -45.71
N ASP A 411 -36.99 47.49 -44.48
CA ASP A 411 -36.41 48.79 -44.15
C ASP A 411 -34.86 48.74 -44.27
N PRO A 412 -34.23 49.60 -45.10
CA PRO A 412 -32.77 49.61 -45.26
C PRO A 412 -32.00 50.01 -44.00
N GLU A 413 -32.54 50.93 -43.20
CA GLU A 413 -31.89 51.42 -41.98
C GLU A 413 -31.87 50.34 -40.90
N PHE A 414 -32.98 49.63 -40.72
CA PHE A 414 -33.08 48.46 -39.84
C PHE A 414 -32.05 47.38 -40.22
N ARG A 415 -31.92 47.07 -41.52
CA ARG A 415 -30.89 46.12 -42.00
C ARG A 415 -29.46 46.62 -41.78
N GLY A 416 -29.22 47.92 -41.92
CA GLY A 416 -27.93 48.55 -41.64
C GLY A 416 -27.54 48.41 -40.17
N LEU A 417 -28.44 48.78 -39.25
CA LEU A 417 -28.25 48.65 -37.81
C LEU A 417 -27.99 47.20 -37.40
N TYR A 418 -28.71 46.24 -37.97
CA TYR A 418 -28.46 44.82 -37.70
C TYR A 418 -27.16 44.26 -38.30
N SER A 419 -26.69 44.82 -39.41
CA SER A 419 -25.39 44.47 -39.98
C SER A 419 -24.26 44.94 -39.06
N GLU A 420 -24.40 46.12 -38.47
CA GLU A 420 -23.50 46.62 -37.43
C GLU A 420 -23.58 45.78 -36.15
N TYR A 421 -24.78 45.40 -35.71
CA TYR A 421 -25.00 44.52 -34.56
C TYR A 421 -24.26 43.18 -34.71
N LYS A 422 -24.39 42.53 -35.88
CA LYS A 422 -23.67 41.29 -36.20
C LYS A 422 -22.16 41.46 -36.16
N ARG A 423 -21.64 42.61 -36.61
CA ARG A 423 -20.20 42.91 -36.56
C ARG A 423 -19.70 43.03 -35.12
N ILE A 424 -20.45 43.70 -34.24
CA ILE A 424 -20.09 43.86 -32.83
C ILE A 424 -20.15 42.50 -32.10
N LEU A 425 -21.16 41.67 -32.36
CA LEU A 425 -21.21 40.32 -31.81
C LEU A 425 -20.02 39.45 -32.24
N LYS A 426 -19.63 39.52 -33.53
CA LYS A 426 -18.46 38.80 -34.03
C LYS A 426 -17.18 39.28 -33.35
N LYS A 427 -17.05 40.59 -33.09
CA LYS A 427 -15.92 41.17 -32.33
C LYS A 427 -15.86 40.60 -30.90
N ARG A 428 -16.99 40.49 -30.20
CA ARG A 428 -17.07 39.85 -28.87
C ARG A 428 -16.62 38.38 -28.92
N GLU A 429 -17.09 37.62 -29.91
CA GLU A 429 -16.71 36.22 -30.08
C GLU A 429 -15.21 36.07 -30.35
N THR A 430 -14.62 36.93 -31.20
CA THR A 430 -13.17 36.97 -31.42
C THR A 430 -12.40 37.23 -30.11
N PHE A 431 -12.83 38.19 -29.29
CA PHE A 431 -12.18 38.47 -28.00
C PHE A 431 -12.21 37.27 -27.05
N LEU A 432 -13.31 36.50 -27.02
CA LEU A 432 -13.38 35.28 -26.21
C LEU A 432 -12.30 34.27 -26.64
N TYR A 433 -12.10 34.09 -27.95
CA TYR A 433 -11.09 33.18 -28.48
C TYR A 433 -9.66 33.67 -28.30
N GLU A 434 -9.41 34.98 -28.34
CA GLU A 434 -8.06 35.56 -28.23
C GLU A 434 -7.60 35.71 -26.78
N LEU A 435 -8.53 36.01 -25.86
CA LEU A 435 -8.26 36.31 -24.45
C LEU A 435 -8.59 35.14 -23.51
N SER A 436 -8.93 33.96 -24.04
CA SER A 436 -9.18 32.77 -23.22
C SER A 436 -7.86 32.29 -22.57
N PRO A 437 -7.80 32.14 -21.23
CA PRO A 437 -6.60 31.67 -20.54
C PRO A 437 -6.26 30.21 -20.88
N TYR A 438 -7.20 29.46 -21.44
CA TYR A 438 -7.06 28.03 -21.70
C TYR A 438 -6.51 27.67 -23.10
N ILE A 439 -6.15 28.65 -23.93
CA ILE A 439 -5.68 28.39 -25.31
C ILE A 439 -4.41 27.53 -25.31
N SER A 440 -3.46 27.81 -24.43
CA SER A 440 -2.21 27.04 -24.28
C SER A 440 -2.49 25.62 -23.79
N LEU A 441 -3.29 25.49 -22.72
CA LEU A 441 -3.66 24.21 -22.11
C LEU A 441 -4.38 23.29 -23.11
N LYS A 442 -5.31 23.82 -23.91
CA LYS A 442 -6.00 23.03 -24.95
C LYS A 442 -5.06 22.53 -26.04
N LYS A 443 -4.09 23.36 -26.44
CA LYS A 443 -3.05 22.94 -27.40
C LYS A 443 -2.17 21.85 -26.81
N GLU A 444 -1.79 21.96 -25.55
CA GLU A 444 -1.02 20.95 -24.83
C GLU A 444 -1.79 19.63 -24.72
N ASN A 445 -3.05 19.66 -24.26
CA ASN A 445 -3.92 18.50 -24.17
C ASN A 445 -4.11 17.81 -25.53
N ALA A 446 -4.31 18.59 -26.61
CA ALA A 446 -4.42 18.05 -27.96
C ALA A 446 -3.10 17.40 -28.45
N ASN A 447 -1.95 17.99 -28.13
CA ASN A 447 -0.64 17.45 -28.46
C ASN A 447 -0.34 16.17 -27.67
N GLN A 448 -0.66 16.16 -26.37
CA GLN A 448 -0.50 15.00 -25.51
C GLN A 448 -1.38 13.84 -25.97
N TRP A 449 -2.67 14.08 -26.23
CA TRP A 449 -3.57 13.09 -26.79
C TRP A 449 -3.04 12.54 -28.12
N LYS A 450 -2.52 13.40 -29.00
CA LYS A 450 -1.94 12.96 -30.27
C LYS A 450 -0.71 12.07 -30.05
N LYS A 451 0.18 12.46 -29.15
CA LYS A 451 1.38 11.69 -28.80
C LYS A 451 1.03 10.31 -28.24
N GLU A 452 0.12 10.24 -27.27
CA GLU A 452 -0.35 8.99 -26.67
C GLU A 452 -0.99 8.07 -27.72
N LYS A 453 -1.77 8.65 -28.63
CA LYS A 453 -2.38 7.92 -29.74
C LYS A 453 -1.30 7.34 -30.68
N ASP A 454 -0.35 8.17 -31.10
CA ASP A 454 0.74 7.77 -32.00
C ASP A 454 1.60 6.66 -31.36
N GLU A 455 1.87 6.73 -30.04
CA GLU A 455 2.56 5.69 -29.27
C GLU A 455 1.79 4.35 -29.24
N LEU A 456 0.45 4.38 -29.06
CA LEU A 456 -0.39 3.19 -29.09
C LEU A 456 -0.48 2.58 -30.50
N GLU A 457 -0.59 3.41 -31.54
CA GLU A 457 -0.58 2.96 -32.94
C GLU A 457 0.77 2.32 -33.30
N GLU A 458 1.89 2.88 -32.82
CA GLU A 458 3.22 2.32 -33.01
C GLU A 458 3.39 0.97 -32.28
N LYS A 459 2.95 0.87 -31.02
CA LYS A 459 2.94 -0.40 -30.27
C LYS A 459 2.12 -1.46 -30.99
N LEU A 460 0.91 -1.12 -31.46
CA LEU A 460 0.04 -2.03 -32.20
C LEU A 460 0.70 -2.48 -33.52
N LYS A 461 1.38 -1.58 -34.22
CA LYS A 461 2.14 -1.89 -35.43
C LYS A 461 3.29 -2.87 -35.14
N ASN A 462 4.06 -2.65 -34.08
CA ASN A 462 5.15 -3.53 -33.68
C ASN A 462 4.65 -4.93 -33.28
N LEU A 463 3.58 -5.01 -32.48
CA LEU A 463 2.94 -6.28 -32.10
C LEU A 463 2.39 -7.02 -33.33
N SER A 464 1.79 -6.31 -34.28
CA SER A 464 1.29 -6.91 -35.53
C SER A 464 2.42 -7.48 -36.41
N ALA A 465 3.59 -6.84 -36.41
CA ALA A 465 4.77 -7.33 -37.12
C ALA A 465 5.34 -8.59 -36.46
N GLU A 466 5.42 -8.62 -35.12
CA GLU A 466 5.86 -9.76 -34.33
C GLU A 466 4.90 -10.96 -34.46
N LEU A 467 3.59 -10.72 -34.40
CA LEU A 467 2.56 -11.72 -34.67
C LEU A 467 2.70 -12.31 -36.08
N SER A 468 2.92 -11.47 -37.09
CA SER A 468 3.14 -11.91 -38.48
C SER A 468 4.39 -12.78 -38.60
N GLN A 469 5.47 -12.44 -37.88
CA GLN A 469 6.72 -13.21 -37.87
C GLN A 469 6.55 -14.57 -37.18
N LEU A 470 5.91 -14.62 -36.01
CA LEU A 470 5.63 -15.87 -35.29
C LEU A 470 4.65 -16.77 -36.06
N GLN A 471 3.61 -16.20 -36.68
CA GLN A 471 2.70 -16.95 -37.54
C GLN A 471 3.39 -17.51 -38.80
N LYS A 472 4.35 -16.79 -39.37
CA LYS A 472 5.20 -17.28 -40.47
C LYS A 472 6.14 -18.39 -40.00
N GLN A 473 6.72 -18.29 -38.79
CA GLN A 473 7.54 -19.34 -38.19
C GLN A 473 6.72 -20.61 -37.91
N LEU A 474 5.46 -20.48 -37.47
CA LEU A 474 4.54 -21.59 -37.26
C LEU A 474 4.09 -22.25 -38.58
N LYS A 475 3.94 -21.48 -39.68
CA LYS A 475 3.57 -21.99 -41.01
C LYS A 475 4.76 -22.53 -41.82
N GLY A 476 5.98 -22.16 -41.48
CA GLY A 476 7.21 -22.55 -42.19
C GLY A 476 7.75 -23.91 -41.73
N SER A 477 7.50 -24.96 -42.51
CA SER A 477 8.01 -26.31 -42.26
C SER A 477 9.51 -26.44 -42.59
N LYS A 478 10.36 -26.35 -41.56
CA LYS A 478 11.49 -27.25 -41.21
C LYS A 478 12.30 -26.60 -40.07
N PRO A 479 12.54 -27.29 -38.94
CA PRO A 479 13.48 -26.78 -37.94
C PRO A 479 14.85 -26.71 -38.61
N LYS A 480 15.41 -25.50 -38.73
CA LYS A 480 16.88 -25.41 -38.75
C LYS A 480 17.33 -25.93 -37.38
N GLU A 481 18.39 -26.73 -37.35
CA GLU A 481 19.00 -27.35 -36.16
C GLU A 481 19.42 -26.38 -35.03
N ASN A 482 18.98 -25.11 -35.05
CA ASN A 482 19.16 -24.09 -34.02
C ASN A 482 17.93 -23.14 -33.97
N SER A 483 16.72 -23.65 -33.69
CA SER A 483 15.59 -22.80 -33.27
C SER A 483 15.26 -23.07 -31.81
N GLU A 484 15.52 -22.10 -30.94
CA GLU A 484 15.48 -22.18 -29.47
C GLU A 484 14.08 -22.37 -28.85
N LEU A 485 12.99 -22.43 -29.62
CA LEU A 485 11.61 -22.45 -29.11
C LEU A 485 10.76 -23.55 -29.77
N SER A 486 9.97 -24.25 -28.97
CA SER A 486 9.00 -25.27 -29.40
C SER A 486 7.75 -24.68 -30.05
N ALA A 487 7.02 -25.48 -30.84
CA ALA A 487 5.80 -25.04 -31.51
C ALA A 487 4.68 -24.63 -30.53
N GLU A 488 4.65 -25.25 -29.34
CA GLU A 488 3.72 -24.92 -28.26
C GLU A 488 4.06 -23.56 -27.62
N GLU A 489 5.35 -23.28 -27.36
CA GLU A 489 5.81 -21.98 -26.87
C GLU A 489 5.55 -20.85 -27.88
N ILE A 490 5.67 -21.13 -29.19
CA ILE A 490 5.31 -20.18 -30.25
C ILE A 490 3.80 -19.88 -30.25
N GLN A 491 2.95 -20.90 -30.07
CA GLN A 491 1.50 -20.69 -29.98
C GLN A 491 1.09 -19.93 -28.72
N GLU A 492 1.73 -20.18 -27.58
CA GLU A 492 1.47 -19.44 -26.33
C GLU A 492 1.88 -17.97 -26.47
N LYS A 493 3.04 -17.69 -27.07
CA LYS A 493 3.46 -16.32 -27.42
C LYS A 493 2.49 -15.63 -28.37
N ILE A 494 1.98 -16.33 -29.40
CA ILE A 494 0.97 -15.77 -30.31
C ILE A 494 -0.29 -15.37 -29.53
N ARG A 495 -0.82 -16.24 -28.65
CA ARG A 495 -2.01 -15.90 -27.84
C ARG A 495 -1.79 -14.71 -26.92
N ALA A 496 -0.62 -14.64 -26.27
CA ALA A 496 -0.26 -13.52 -25.40
C ALA A 496 -0.20 -12.19 -26.18
N LEU A 497 0.42 -12.19 -27.36
CA LEU A 497 0.52 -11.02 -28.23
C LEU A 497 -0.82 -10.63 -28.87
N GLU A 498 -1.69 -11.59 -29.18
CA GLU A 498 -3.07 -11.34 -29.64
C GLU A 498 -3.89 -10.64 -28.56
N PHE A 499 -3.82 -11.12 -27.32
CA PHE A 499 -4.47 -10.49 -26.17
C PHE A 499 -3.98 -9.06 -25.94
N GLN A 500 -2.65 -8.84 -25.94
CA GLN A 500 -2.08 -7.49 -25.82
C GLN A 500 -2.49 -6.57 -26.98
N SER A 501 -2.58 -7.11 -28.20
CA SER A 501 -3.03 -6.34 -29.37
C SER A 501 -4.50 -5.93 -29.24
N GLU A 502 -5.35 -6.78 -28.66
CA GLU A 502 -6.77 -6.50 -28.44
C GLU A 502 -6.96 -5.45 -27.33
N GLU A 503 -6.23 -5.55 -26.22
CA GLU A 503 -6.23 -4.55 -25.14
C GLU A 503 -5.80 -3.15 -25.65
N ILE A 504 -4.78 -3.09 -26.52
CA ILE A 504 -4.34 -1.84 -27.13
C ILE A 504 -5.40 -1.31 -28.11
N ARG A 505 -6.07 -2.16 -28.91
CA ARG A 505 -7.16 -1.73 -29.80
C ARG A 505 -8.34 -1.16 -29.02
N ASP A 506 -8.73 -1.81 -27.92
CA ASP A 506 -9.79 -1.34 -27.04
C ASP A 506 -9.43 0.00 -26.40
N SER A 507 -8.18 0.16 -25.96
CA SER A 507 -7.66 1.42 -25.42
C SER A 507 -7.69 2.54 -26.48
N LEU A 508 -7.26 2.26 -27.71
CA LEU A 508 -7.31 3.19 -28.85
C LEU A 508 -8.74 3.58 -29.20
N GLN A 509 -9.66 2.61 -29.24
CA GLN A 509 -11.07 2.83 -29.52
C GLN A 509 -11.72 3.69 -28.42
N SER A 510 -11.47 3.37 -27.15
CA SER A 510 -11.94 4.15 -26.00
C SER A 510 -11.44 5.60 -26.08
N MET A 511 -10.13 5.78 -26.31
CA MET A 511 -9.49 7.10 -26.43
C MET A 511 -10.02 7.93 -27.60
N ILE A 512 -10.38 7.31 -28.72
CA ILE A 512 -11.03 7.99 -29.86
C ILE A 512 -12.46 8.37 -29.50
N LEU A 513 -13.21 7.48 -28.84
CA LEU A 513 -14.60 7.73 -28.44
C LEU A 513 -14.72 8.84 -27.38
N THR A 514 -13.74 8.99 -26.50
CA THR A 514 -13.73 9.99 -25.42
C THR A 514 -13.05 11.30 -25.78
N LYS A 515 -12.37 11.39 -26.94
CA LYS A 515 -11.65 12.59 -27.39
C LYS A 515 -12.49 13.88 -27.29
N ASP A 516 -13.76 13.78 -27.68
CA ASP A 516 -14.71 14.88 -27.73
C ASP A 516 -15.66 14.89 -26.51
N ASP A 517 -15.39 14.10 -25.48
CA ASP A 517 -16.15 14.10 -24.23
C ASP A 517 -15.62 15.21 -23.30
N TRP A 518 -16.32 16.33 -23.25
CA TRP A 518 -15.95 17.50 -22.45
C TRP A 518 -16.36 17.37 -20.97
N THR A 519 -16.92 16.25 -20.53
CA THR A 519 -17.42 16.12 -19.15
C THR A 519 -16.31 16.29 -18.10
N GLN A 520 -15.08 15.87 -18.42
CA GLN A 520 -13.91 15.95 -17.53
C GLN A 520 -12.99 17.15 -17.80
N TYR A 521 -13.20 17.91 -18.87
CA TYR A 521 -12.36 19.04 -19.28
C TYR A 521 -13.03 20.37 -18.93
N ASP A 522 -12.69 20.92 -17.76
CA ASP A 522 -13.27 22.17 -17.27
C ASP A 522 -12.99 23.34 -18.24
N GLU A 523 -11.82 23.38 -18.87
CA GLU A 523 -11.43 24.39 -19.85
C GLU A 523 -12.33 24.44 -21.10
N ASN A 524 -12.86 23.28 -21.52
CA ASN A 524 -13.79 23.20 -22.64
C ASN A 524 -15.18 23.68 -22.21
N LYS A 525 -15.60 23.33 -21.00
CA LYS A 525 -16.89 23.72 -20.43
C LYS A 525 -16.95 25.22 -20.13
N SER A 526 -15.87 25.82 -19.64
CA SER A 526 -15.78 27.24 -19.30
C SER A 526 -15.88 28.13 -20.53
N GLU A 527 -15.13 27.84 -21.59
CA GLU A 527 -15.24 28.58 -22.85
C GLU A 527 -16.63 28.39 -23.52
N ASP A 528 -17.20 27.17 -23.49
CA ASP A 528 -18.56 26.93 -23.96
C ASP A 528 -19.61 27.66 -23.12
N ALA A 529 -19.37 27.85 -21.82
CA ALA A 529 -20.26 28.58 -20.94
C ALA A 529 -20.25 30.08 -21.27
N PHE A 530 -19.08 30.69 -21.50
CA PHE A 530 -18.97 32.07 -21.95
C PHE A 530 -19.63 32.27 -23.32
N PHE A 531 -19.40 31.37 -24.27
CA PHE A 531 -20.06 31.45 -25.58
C PHE A 531 -21.58 31.23 -25.47
N GLY A 532 -21.99 30.18 -24.75
CA GLY A 532 -23.34 29.61 -24.82
C GLY A 532 -24.34 30.14 -23.80
N LEU A 533 -23.93 30.91 -22.78
CA LEU A 533 -24.87 31.35 -21.72
C LEU A 533 -26.00 32.22 -22.28
N ARG A 534 -25.67 33.22 -23.11
CA ARG A 534 -26.66 34.10 -23.76
C ARG A 534 -27.56 33.32 -24.72
N GLU A 535 -26.97 32.39 -25.48
CA GLU A 535 -27.71 31.55 -26.43
C GLU A 535 -28.69 30.61 -25.72
N ALA A 536 -28.24 29.95 -24.66
CA ALA A 536 -29.07 29.07 -23.85
C ALA A 536 -30.23 29.83 -23.19
N ALA A 537 -29.95 31.01 -22.61
CA ALA A 537 -30.98 31.84 -21.99
C ALA A 537 -32.01 32.35 -23.02
N LEU A 538 -31.56 32.69 -24.23
CA LEU A 538 -32.43 33.10 -25.33
C LEU A 538 -33.30 31.93 -25.83
N ASP A 539 -32.71 30.74 -25.98
CA ASP A 539 -33.42 29.53 -26.37
C ASP A 539 -34.48 29.12 -25.33
N ASP A 540 -34.14 29.15 -24.04
CA ASP A 540 -35.04 28.84 -22.91
C ASP A 540 -36.21 29.83 -22.75
N PHE A 541 -36.06 31.04 -23.29
CA PHE A 541 -37.12 32.03 -23.35
C PHE A 541 -37.99 31.91 -24.60
N ALA A 542 -37.37 31.68 -25.77
CA ALA A 542 -38.07 31.60 -27.05
C ALA A 542 -38.86 30.29 -27.18
N PHE A 543 -38.27 29.17 -26.76
CA PHE A 543 -38.83 27.84 -26.93
C PHE A 543 -39.27 27.22 -25.61
N LEU A 544 -40.37 26.48 -25.70
CA LEU A 544 -40.83 25.60 -24.62
C LEU A 544 -40.66 24.15 -25.07
N PRO A 545 -39.78 23.36 -24.43
CA PRO A 545 -39.56 21.96 -24.82
C PRO A 545 -40.82 21.12 -24.60
N TYR A 546 -41.11 20.19 -25.53
CA TYR A 546 -42.22 19.24 -25.39
C TYR A 546 -41.95 18.17 -24.33
N LYS A 547 -40.69 17.72 -24.25
CA LYS A 547 -40.22 16.71 -23.30
C LYS A 547 -39.02 17.24 -22.55
N THR A 548 -38.92 16.85 -21.29
CA THR A 548 -37.85 17.21 -20.38
C THR A 548 -36.76 16.16 -20.38
N ASP A 549 -35.52 16.64 -20.35
CA ASP A 549 -34.35 15.79 -20.29
C ASP A 549 -33.32 16.43 -19.35
N SER A 550 -33.21 15.88 -18.15
CA SER A 550 -32.23 16.29 -17.15
C SER A 550 -30.79 15.96 -17.55
N SER A 551 -30.61 15.04 -18.51
CA SER A 551 -29.30 14.65 -19.02
C SER A 551 -28.85 15.49 -20.22
N SER A 552 -29.66 16.44 -20.69
CA SER A 552 -29.38 17.21 -21.91
C SER A 552 -28.03 17.89 -21.89
N ILE A 553 -27.65 18.50 -20.76
CA ILE A 553 -26.37 19.20 -20.64
C ILE A 553 -25.18 18.24 -20.62
N LYS A 554 -25.34 17.08 -19.98
CA LYS A 554 -24.31 16.03 -19.95
C LYS A 554 -24.12 15.41 -21.33
N ARG A 555 -25.20 15.11 -22.05
CA ARG A 555 -25.10 14.60 -23.42
C ARG A 555 -24.53 15.65 -24.37
N TYR A 556 -24.87 16.93 -24.19
CA TYR A 556 -24.22 18.03 -24.90
C TYR A 556 -22.69 18.00 -24.69
N TRP A 557 -22.21 17.87 -23.45
CA TRP A 557 -20.75 17.78 -23.22
C TRP A 557 -20.14 16.47 -23.71
N LYS A 558 -20.88 15.37 -23.72
CA LYS A 558 -20.39 14.06 -24.17
C LYS A 558 -20.36 13.88 -25.70
N SER A 559 -21.37 14.37 -26.41
CA SER A 559 -21.54 14.13 -27.87
C SER A 559 -21.21 15.37 -28.70
N PRO A 560 -20.21 15.31 -29.60
CA PRO A 560 -19.93 16.39 -30.53
C PRO A 560 -21.08 16.66 -31.51
N GLU A 561 -21.84 15.63 -31.90
CA GLU A 561 -23.02 15.77 -32.76
C GLU A 561 -24.13 16.58 -32.08
N GLU A 562 -24.40 16.32 -30.79
CA GLU A 562 -25.41 17.05 -30.01
C GLU A 562 -25.01 18.53 -29.86
N ARG A 563 -23.71 18.82 -29.65
CA ARG A 563 -23.21 20.21 -29.67
C ARG A 563 -23.44 20.90 -31.00
N LYS A 564 -23.11 20.23 -32.11
CA LYS A 564 -23.29 20.77 -33.46
C LYS A 564 -24.75 21.09 -33.74
N GLN A 565 -25.66 20.20 -33.34
CA GLN A 565 -27.10 20.40 -33.52
C GLN A 565 -27.64 21.59 -32.71
N ILE A 566 -27.25 21.68 -31.43
CA ILE A 566 -27.70 22.79 -30.55
C ILE A 566 -27.12 24.13 -31.02
N ARG A 567 -25.84 24.21 -31.40
CA ARG A 567 -25.25 25.43 -31.96
C ARG A 567 -25.91 25.85 -33.28
N ALA A 568 -26.25 24.88 -34.14
CA ALA A 568 -27.01 25.17 -35.36
C ALA A 568 -28.41 25.73 -35.04
N LYS A 569 -29.09 25.22 -34.01
CA LYS A 569 -30.38 25.74 -33.53
C LYS A 569 -30.25 27.19 -33.05
N TRP A 570 -29.27 27.50 -32.20
CA TRP A 570 -29.02 28.86 -31.71
C TRP A 570 -28.75 29.85 -32.86
N LYS A 571 -27.92 29.44 -33.83
CA LYS A 571 -27.67 30.24 -35.03
C LYS A 571 -28.95 30.54 -35.82
N ILE A 572 -29.78 29.53 -36.06
CA ILE A 572 -31.06 29.70 -36.77
C ILE A 572 -31.99 30.65 -36.00
N LEU A 573 -32.06 30.52 -34.67
CA LEU A 573 -32.87 31.40 -33.83
C LEU A 573 -32.44 32.86 -33.97
N ARG A 574 -31.14 33.15 -33.84
CA ARG A 574 -30.60 34.50 -34.03
C ARG A 574 -30.81 35.03 -35.43
N ASP A 575 -30.51 34.23 -36.45
CA ASP A 575 -30.70 34.65 -37.84
C ASP A 575 -32.16 34.97 -38.15
N TRP A 576 -33.12 34.21 -37.59
CA TRP A 576 -34.55 34.51 -37.70
C TRP A 576 -34.93 35.83 -37.04
N ILE A 577 -34.47 36.07 -35.80
CA ILE A 577 -34.74 37.31 -35.06
C ILE A 577 -34.25 38.52 -35.86
N MET A 578 -32.99 38.47 -36.29
CA MET A 578 -32.30 39.57 -36.99
C MET A 578 -32.79 39.76 -38.43
N ALA A 579 -33.30 38.71 -39.08
CA ALA A 579 -33.84 38.81 -40.42
C ALA A 579 -35.13 39.65 -40.45
N GLY A 580 -35.95 39.62 -39.39
CA GLY A 580 -37.17 40.44 -39.31
C GLY A 580 -38.21 40.12 -40.41
N GLU A 581 -38.22 38.88 -40.90
CA GLU A 581 -39.07 38.45 -42.03
C GLU A 581 -40.45 37.94 -41.62
N SER A 582 -40.58 37.39 -40.41
CA SER A 582 -41.83 36.91 -39.82
C SER A 582 -41.85 37.06 -38.31
N GLU A 583 -43.02 37.36 -37.72
CA GLU A 583 -43.20 37.42 -36.26
C GLU A 583 -43.30 36.06 -35.58
N THR A 584 -43.67 35.00 -36.31
CA THR A 584 -44.00 33.69 -35.72
C THR A 584 -43.51 32.49 -36.52
N GLU A 585 -43.22 32.65 -37.81
CA GLU A 585 -42.68 31.54 -38.61
C GLU A 585 -41.16 31.59 -38.64
N ILE A 586 -40.55 30.60 -37.99
CA ILE A 586 -39.12 30.32 -38.13
C ILE A 586 -38.89 29.75 -39.55
N PRO A 587 -37.81 30.13 -40.26
CA PRO A 587 -37.53 29.61 -41.59
C PRO A 587 -37.56 28.07 -41.59
N LYS A 588 -38.42 27.49 -42.43
CA LYS A 588 -38.53 26.03 -42.57
C LYS A 588 -37.28 25.50 -43.25
N GLN A 589 -36.28 25.10 -42.47
CA GLN A 589 -35.20 24.24 -42.96
C GLN A 589 -35.41 22.78 -42.56
N THR A 590 -35.12 21.94 -43.55
CA THR A 590 -35.22 20.49 -43.66
C THR A 590 -34.59 19.69 -42.51
N LYS A 591 -35.27 18.61 -42.09
CA LYS A 591 -34.76 17.40 -41.42
C LYS A 591 -33.96 17.56 -40.09
N ASN A 592 -33.84 18.74 -39.48
CA ASN A 592 -33.17 18.86 -38.18
C ASN A 592 -34.09 18.50 -37.01
N ALA A 593 -33.85 17.35 -36.39
CA ALA A 593 -34.59 16.88 -35.21
C ALA A 593 -34.55 17.87 -34.02
N ALA A 594 -33.50 18.69 -33.92
CA ALA A 594 -33.29 19.66 -32.83
C ALA A 594 -34.35 20.78 -32.76
N LEU A 595 -34.97 21.16 -33.88
CA LEU A 595 -36.06 22.15 -33.91
C LEU A 595 -37.42 21.53 -33.56
N ASN A 596 -37.56 20.20 -33.59
CA ASN A 596 -38.79 19.49 -33.23
C ASN A 596 -38.92 19.25 -31.72
N ALA A 597 -37.94 19.67 -30.92
CA ALA A 597 -37.91 19.42 -29.47
C ALA A 597 -38.75 20.40 -28.64
N GLY A 598 -39.28 21.48 -29.23
CA GLY A 598 -40.13 22.45 -28.55
C GLY A 598 -41.02 23.26 -29.48
N ILE A 599 -41.87 24.11 -28.91
CA ILE A 599 -42.69 25.07 -29.64
C ILE A 599 -42.19 26.50 -29.35
N LEU A 600 -42.19 27.36 -30.38
CA LEU A 600 -41.96 28.79 -30.21
C LEU A 600 -43.16 29.38 -29.47
N VAL A 601 -42.95 29.97 -28.29
CA VAL A 601 -44.05 30.48 -27.44
C VAL A 601 -44.11 32.01 -27.35
N ARG A 602 -43.08 32.69 -27.86
CA ARG A 602 -42.96 34.14 -27.90
C ARG A 602 -42.85 34.63 -29.34
N SER A 603 -43.38 35.82 -29.63
CA SER A 603 -43.18 36.41 -30.95
C SER A 603 -41.74 36.82 -31.16
N ARG A 604 -41.33 36.93 -32.42
CA ARG A 604 -39.99 37.41 -32.79
C ARG A 604 -39.64 38.71 -32.07
N SER A 605 -40.55 39.68 -32.00
CA SER A 605 -40.31 40.96 -31.30
C SER A 605 -40.07 40.78 -29.79
N GLU A 606 -40.81 39.90 -29.12
CA GLU A 606 -40.60 39.61 -27.69
C GLU A 606 -39.23 38.95 -27.46
N VAL A 607 -38.85 38.02 -28.35
CA VAL A 607 -37.54 37.35 -28.30
C VAL A 607 -36.40 38.29 -28.65
N GLU A 608 -36.61 39.21 -29.59
CA GLU A 608 -35.66 40.25 -29.98
C GLU A 608 -35.33 41.19 -28.82
N GLU A 609 -36.34 41.68 -28.10
CA GLU A 609 -36.14 42.56 -26.95
C GLU A 609 -35.34 41.86 -25.84
N LEU A 610 -35.57 40.56 -25.60
CA LEU A 610 -34.73 39.81 -24.68
C LEU A 610 -33.31 39.62 -25.22
N MET A 611 -33.15 39.29 -26.51
CA MET A 611 -31.83 39.13 -27.13
C MET A 611 -30.97 40.38 -26.92
N TRP A 612 -31.56 41.56 -27.16
CA TRP A 612 -30.90 42.84 -26.90
C TRP A 612 -30.49 42.98 -25.45
N ASN A 613 -31.39 42.71 -24.50
CA ASN A 613 -31.09 42.80 -23.07
C ASN A 613 -29.97 41.84 -22.64
N LEU A 614 -30.01 40.58 -23.09
CA LEU A 614 -28.97 39.59 -22.80
C LEU A 614 -27.61 40.02 -23.37
N ASP A 615 -27.58 40.54 -24.60
CA ASP A 615 -26.35 40.94 -25.27
C ASP A 615 -25.78 42.27 -24.76
N SER A 616 -26.64 43.19 -24.29
CA SER A 616 -26.23 44.49 -23.72
C SER A 616 -25.85 44.40 -22.24
N THR A 617 -26.15 43.28 -21.57
CA THR A 617 -25.79 43.06 -20.17
C THR A 617 -24.42 42.37 -20.09
N PRO A 618 -23.42 42.97 -19.42
CA PRO A 618 -22.13 42.33 -19.19
C PRO A 618 -22.26 41.05 -18.36
N PHE A 619 -21.33 40.10 -18.52
CA PHE A 619 -21.29 38.90 -17.67
C PHE A 619 -21.29 39.24 -16.18
N VAL A 620 -20.44 40.18 -15.78
CA VAL A 620 -20.36 40.73 -14.42
C VAL A 620 -20.21 42.25 -14.48
N ILE A 621 -20.98 42.93 -13.65
CA ILE A 621 -20.94 44.38 -13.41
C ILE A 621 -20.21 44.64 -12.09
N ASP A 622 -20.56 43.91 -11.04
CA ASP A 622 -19.99 44.03 -9.70
C ASP A 622 -19.98 42.64 -9.03
N HIS A 623 -18.79 42.19 -8.62
CA HIS A 623 -18.60 40.89 -7.98
C HIS A 623 -19.11 40.88 -6.54
N GLU A 624 -18.92 41.97 -5.79
CA GLU A 624 -19.30 42.04 -4.37
C GLU A 624 -20.81 42.15 -4.19
N GLN A 625 -21.48 42.84 -5.12
CA GLN A 625 -22.92 43.02 -5.14
C GLN A 625 -23.67 41.93 -5.93
N GLU A 626 -22.97 40.95 -6.48
CA GLU A 626 -23.54 39.87 -7.32
C GLU A 626 -24.41 40.41 -8.47
N LYS A 627 -23.91 41.41 -9.20
CA LYS A 627 -24.63 42.04 -10.32
C LYS A 627 -24.02 41.69 -11.66
N GLY A 628 -24.90 41.42 -12.63
CA GLY A 628 -24.52 41.08 -14.01
C GLY A 628 -25.25 39.84 -14.50
N LEU A 629 -25.07 39.53 -15.78
CA LEU A 629 -25.84 38.52 -16.49
C LEU A 629 -25.80 37.14 -15.81
N VAL A 630 -24.64 36.73 -15.29
CA VAL A 630 -24.47 35.41 -14.64
C VAL A 630 -25.37 35.30 -13.41
N PHE A 631 -25.33 36.30 -12.54
CA PHE A 631 -26.09 36.33 -11.29
C PHE A 631 -27.58 36.54 -11.53
N ASP A 632 -27.93 37.42 -12.48
CA ASP A 632 -29.31 37.70 -12.83
C ASP A 632 -30.02 36.45 -13.36
N LEU A 633 -29.35 35.68 -14.23
CA LEU A 633 -29.89 34.42 -14.77
C LEU A 633 -30.00 33.34 -13.69
N LEU A 634 -28.98 33.16 -12.85
CA LEU A 634 -29.04 32.19 -11.75
C LEU A 634 -30.15 32.52 -10.76
N ASN A 635 -30.28 33.79 -10.37
CA ASN A 635 -31.31 34.22 -9.44
C ASN A 635 -32.72 34.10 -10.04
N LYS A 636 -32.89 34.41 -11.33
CA LYS A 636 -34.16 34.27 -12.05
C LYS A 636 -34.60 32.81 -12.19
N ASP A 637 -33.65 31.91 -12.36
CA ASP A 637 -33.92 30.48 -12.56
C ASP A 637 -33.87 29.66 -11.28
N HIS A 638 -33.37 30.18 -10.17
CA HIS A 638 -33.38 29.48 -8.88
C HIS A 638 -34.82 29.28 -8.38
N LEU A 639 -35.19 28.02 -8.10
CA LEU A 639 -36.54 27.63 -7.65
C LEU A 639 -36.58 27.31 -6.15
N GLY A 640 -35.46 26.85 -5.59
CA GLY A 640 -35.30 26.55 -4.18
C GLY A 640 -34.28 25.43 -3.94
N TYR A 641 -34.45 24.67 -2.86
CA TYR A 641 -33.46 23.71 -2.38
C TYR A 641 -34.06 22.32 -2.19
N ASN A 642 -33.33 21.30 -2.62
CA ASN A 642 -33.57 19.90 -2.27
C ASN A 642 -32.67 19.51 -1.09
N LEU A 643 -33.27 19.07 0.01
CA LEU A 643 -32.60 18.46 1.15
C LEU A 643 -32.67 16.93 1.01
N ILE A 644 -31.53 16.28 1.00
CA ILE A 644 -31.39 14.84 0.87
C ILE A 644 -30.91 14.33 2.21
N ILE A 645 -31.70 13.51 2.88
CA ILE A 645 -31.38 12.91 4.18
C ILE A 645 -31.13 11.43 3.94
N LEU A 646 -29.92 10.98 4.23
CA LEU A 646 -29.52 9.59 4.18
C LEU A 646 -29.31 9.06 5.60
N ASP A 647 -29.90 7.92 5.91
CA ASP A 647 -29.65 7.16 7.14
C ASP A 647 -28.50 6.17 6.90
N ARG A 648 -27.31 6.53 7.39
CA ARG A 648 -26.09 5.71 7.32
C ARG A 648 -25.97 4.74 8.50
N THR A 649 -26.98 4.67 9.37
CA THR A 649 -26.88 3.95 10.65
C THR A 649 -26.49 2.49 10.48
N ASP A 650 -27.12 1.76 9.56
CA ASP A 650 -26.87 0.32 9.41
C ASP A 650 -25.50 0.04 8.80
N GLY A 651 -25.10 0.80 7.76
CA GLY A 651 -23.78 0.66 7.14
C GLY A 651 -22.65 0.99 8.11
N LEU A 652 -22.80 2.04 8.92
CA LEU A 652 -21.80 2.40 9.93
C LEU A 652 -21.80 1.44 11.12
N ARG A 653 -22.96 0.89 11.51
CA ARG A 653 -23.03 -0.19 12.51
C ARG A 653 -22.37 -1.45 12.01
N GLU A 654 -22.53 -1.79 10.73
CA GLU A 654 -21.87 -2.94 10.13
C GLU A 654 -20.36 -2.74 10.07
N ILE A 655 -19.88 -1.56 9.67
CA ILE A 655 -18.44 -1.21 9.77
C ILE A 655 -17.94 -1.31 11.21
N LYS A 656 -18.70 -0.77 12.17
CA LYS A 656 -18.32 -0.81 13.59
C LYS A 656 -18.29 -2.24 14.12
N ARG A 657 -19.28 -3.06 13.76
CA ARG A 657 -19.36 -4.49 14.11
C ARG A 657 -18.20 -5.26 13.48
N ASN A 658 -17.95 -5.08 12.18
CA ASN A 658 -16.83 -5.71 11.49
C ASN A 658 -15.48 -5.31 12.12
N ARG A 659 -15.33 -4.04 12.52
CA ARG A 659 -14.16 -3.58 13.28
C ARG A 659 -14.06 -4.27 14.64
N GLU A 660 -15.16 -4.38 15.38
CA GLU A 660 -15.20 -5.06 16.68
C GLU A 660 -14.90 -6.57 16.55
N GLU A 661 -15.48 -7.25 15.57
CA GLU A 661 -15.20 -8.66 15.23
C GLU A 661 -13.73 -8.84 14.83
N LEU A 662 -13.19 -7.95 14.00
CA LEU A 662 -11.79 -8.01 13.57
C LEU A 662 -10.81 -7.76 14.74
N LEU A 663 -11.15 -6.84 15.65
CA LEU A 663 -10.40 -6.66 16.90
C LEU A 663 -10.48 -7.91 17.80
N GLN A 664 -11.64 -8.56 17.88
CA GLN A 664 -11.81 -9.81 18.63
C GLN A 664 -10.97 -10.94 18.01
N TYR A 665 -11.04 -11.15 16.70
CA TYR A 665 -10.22 -12.16 16.02
C TYR A 665 -8.73 -11.89 16.19
N THR A 666 -8.31 -10.63 16.06
CA THR A 666 -6.93 -10.20 16.28
C THR A 666 -6.48 -10.50 17.71
N ALA A 667 -7.32 -10.24 18.71
CA ALA A 667 -7.03 -10.55 20.11
C ALA A 667 -6.93 -12.06 20.36
N VAL A 668 -7.81 -12.87 19.77
CA VAL A 668 -7.76 -14.34 19.88
C VAL A 668 -6.50 -14.89 19.22
N ILE A 669 -6.21 -14.49 17.97
CA ILE A 669 -5.01 -14.91 17.22
C ILE A 669 -3.74 -14.47 17.95
N GLY A 670 -3.70 -13.23 18.45
CA GLY A 670 -2.58 -12.71 19.23
C GLY A 670 -2.35 -13.50 20.52
N THR A 671 -3.43 -13.83 21.24
CA THR A 671 -3.35 -14.63 22.48
C THR A 671 -2.86 -16.04 22.16
N PHE A 672 -3.38 -16.67 21.10
CA PHE A 672 -2.94 -17.99 20.66
C PHE A 672 -1.46 -17.98 20.23
N ALA A 673 -1.01 -16.96 19.49
CA ALA A 673 0.38 -16.81 19.08
C ALA A 673 1.33 -16.65 20.28
N ILE A 674 0.92 -15.89 21.31
CA ILE A 674 1.67 -15.76 22.57
C ILE A 674 1.76 -17.09 23.31
N LEU A 675 0.64 -17.82 23.43
CA LEU A 675 0.60 -19.13 24.08
C LEU A 675 1.45 -20.16 23.33
N LEU A 676 1.38 -20.17 22.00
CA LEU A 676 2.19 -21.02 21.13
C LEU A 676 3.69 -20.70 21.28
N ALA A 677 4.06 -19.42 21.24
CA ALA A 677 5.44 -18.98 21.42
C ALA A 677 5.98 -19.38 22.81
N TYR A 678 5.17 -19.21 23.86
CA TYR A 678 5.51 -19.66 25.20
C TYR A 678 5.67 -21.18 25.28
N GLY A 679 4.78 -21.95 24.64
CA GLY A 679 4.83 -23.41 24.55
C GLY A 679 6.09 -23.91 23.83
N LEU A 680 6.41 -23.35 22.66
CA LEU A 680 7.62 -23.68 21.91
C LEU A 680 8.89 -23.33 22.70
N ALA A 681 8.95 -22.14 23.30
CA ALA A 681 10.06 -21.74 24.17
C ALA A 681 10.18 -22.63 25.42
N TRP A 682 9.06 -23.15 25.92
CA TRP A 682 9.05 -24.12 27.02
C TRP A 682 9.70 -25.44 26.59
N VAL A 683 9.31 -26.01 25.45
CA VAL A 683 9.84 -27.25 24.89
C VAL A 683 11.36 -27.16 24.68
N VAL A 684 11.84 -26.13 23.97
CA VAL A 684 13.27 -25.97 23.64
C VAL A 684 14.12 -25.84 24.91
N VAL A 685 13.74 -24.96 25.83
CA VAL A 685 14.53 -24.73 27.04
C VAL A 685 14.49 -25.91 28.01
N ARG A 686 13.41 -26.72 28.02
CA ARG A 686 13.39 -27.96 28.81
C ARG A 686 14.49 -28.92 28.34
N ARG A 687 14.72 -29.04 27.02
CA ARG A 687 15.79 -29.88 26.46
C ARG A 687 17.17 -29.34 26.85
N ILE A 688 17.40 -28.03 26.70
CA ILE A 688 18.69 -27.39 27.08
C ILE A 688 19.00 -27.61 28.57
N LYS A 689 18.01 -27.43 29.46
CA LYS A 689 18.22 -27.67 30.90
C LYS A 689 18.62 -29.11 31.23
N ALA A 690 18.11 -30.09 30.49
CA ALA A 690 18.49 -31.49 30.69
C ALA A 690 19.96 -31.71 30.35
N ILE A 691 20.43 -31.14 29.24
CA ILE A 691 21.84 -31.20 28.83
C ILE A 691 22.74 -30.52 29.86
N ILE A 692 22.40 -29.29 30.29
CA ILE A 692 23.19 -28.55 31.30
C ILE A 692 23.38 -29.39 32.58
N LYS A 693 22.30 -29.98 33.09
CA LYS A 693 22.38 -30.82 34.31
C LYS A 693 23.30 -32.02 34.12
N LYS A 694 23.25 -32.68 32.95
CA LYS A 694 24.11 -33.81 32.64
C LYS A 694 25.58 -33.41 32.45
N SER A 695 25.84 -32.23 31.87
CA SER A 695 27.19 -31.68 31.80
C SER A 695 27.77 -31.34 33.17
N GLU A 696 26.96 -30.85 34.12
CA GLU A 696 27.38 -30.65 35.51
C GLU A 696 27.79 -31.99 36.17
N GLU A 697 26.99 -33.06 35.97
CA GLU A 697 27.32 -34.41 36.49
C GLU A 697 28.66 -34.95 35.93
N VAL A 698 28.96 -34.70 34.65
CA VAL A 698 30.26 -35.06 34.05
C VAL A 698 31.41 -34.25 34.67
N GLY A 699 31.20 -32.96 34.91
CA GLY A 699 32.19 -32.09 35.56
C GLY A 699 32.51 -32.49 37.01
N GLU A 700 31.58 -33.16 37.69
CA GLU A 700 31.77 -33.73 39.03
C GLU A 700 32.46 -35.11 39.02
N GLY A 701 32.87 -35.62 37.85
CA GLY A 701 33.60 -36.87 37.70
C GLY A 701 32.73 -38.10 37.41
N ASN A 702 31.42 -37.94 37.20
CA ASN A 702 30.57 -39.05 36.80
C ASN A 702 30.64 -39.29 35.28
N LEU A 703 31.49 -40.24 34.85
CA LEU A 703 31.66 -40.62 33.45
C LEU A 703 30.65 -41.67 32.94
N LYS A 704 29.63 -42.02 33.75
CA LYS A 704 28.55 -42.94 33.35
C LYS A 704 27.28 -42.22 32.88
N VAL A 705 27.41 -40.94 32.55
CA VAL A 705 26.29 -40.08 32.17
C VAL A 705 26.07 -40.16 30.67
N GLU A 706 24.82 -40.36 30.25
CA GLU A 706 24.39 -40.24 28.87
C GLU A 706 23.56 -38.98 28.65
N PHE A 707 23.91 -38.23 27.61
CA PHE A 707 23.12 -37.13 27.09
C PHE A 707 21.98 -37.67 26.23
N PRO A 708 20.76 -37.12 26.34
CA PRO A 708 19.57 -37.65 25.67
C PRO A 708 19.67 -37.57 24.13
N LEU A 709 19.57 -38.72 23.47
CA LEU A 709 19.57 -38.85 21.99
C LEU A 709 18.15 -38.65 21.45
N SER A 710 17.70 -37.41 21.30
CA SER A 710 16.40 -37.16 20.66
C SER A 710 16.35 -35.83 19.92
N GLY A 711 16.41 -35.90 18.58
CA GLY A 711 16.24 -34.78 17.66
C GLY A 711 17.28 -34.81 16.53
N TYR A 712 16.84 -34.44 15.32
CA TYR A 712 17.74 -34.14 14.17
C TYR A 712 18.11 -32.64 14.13
N ASP A 713 17.89 -31.93 15.23
CA ASP A 713 18.19 -30.51 15.39
C ASP A 713 19.61 -30.33 15.97
N GLU A 714 20.05 -29.08 16.05
CA GLU A 714 21.37 -28.72 16.56
C GLU A 714 21.58 -29.17 18.02
N ILE A 715 20.50 -29.34 18.79
CA ILE A 715 20.51 -29.83 20.17
C ILE A 715 20.81 -31.35 20.20
N GLY A 716 20.26 -32.10 19.24
CA GLY A 716 20.59 -33.52 19.03
C GLY A 716 22.06 -33.72 18.69
N VAL A 717 22.59 -32.96 17.72
CA VAL A 717 24.01 -33.00 17.30
C VAL A 717 24.95 -32.69 18.49
N LEU A 718 24.61 -31.67 19.29
CA LEU A 718 25.38 -31.35 20.50
C LEU A 718 25.38 -32.50 21.51
N SER A 719 24.25 -33.18 21.70
CA SER A 719 24.15 -34.30 22.65
C SER A 719 25.00 -35.50 22.21
N GLU A 720 25.03 -35.79 20.91
CA GLU A 720 25.89 -36.83 20.34
C GLU A 720 27.39 -36.52 20.52
N SER A 721 27.80 -35.29 20.23
CA SER A 721 29.19 -34.86 20.43
C SER A 721 29.63 -34.98 21.90
N LEU A 722 28.75 -34.62 22.85
CA LEU A 722 29.02 -34.76 24.28
C LEU A 722 29.10 -36.23 24.73
N ASN A 723 28.28 -37.13 24.19
CA ASN A 723 28.37 -38.56 24.47
C ASN A 723 29.70 -39.16 23.98
N ASN A 724 30.17 -38.77 22.79
CA ASN A 724 31.46 -39.21 22.26
C ASN A 724 32.62 -38.74 23.16
N MET A 725 32.55 -37.51 23.67
CA MET A 725 33.55 -36.98 24.60
C MET A 725 33.57 -37.78 25.93
N VAL A 726 32.42 -38.07 26.52
CA VAL A 726 32.33 -38.84 27.78
C VAL A 726 32.90 -40.25 27.59
N THR A 727 32.62 -40.88 26.46
CA THR A 727 33.15 -42.22 26.13
C THR A 727 34.68 -42.20 26.09
N GLY A 728 35.28 -41.23 25.38
CA GLY A 728 36.74 -41.10 25.32
C GLY A 728 37.40 -40.79 26.67
N LEU A 729 36.71 -40.07 27.56
CA LEU A 729 37.19 -39.85 28.93
C LEU A 729 37.18 -41.14 29.77
N ARG A 730 36.16 -41.98 29.62
CA ARG A 730 36.05 -43.26 30.34
C ARG A 730 37.17 -44.23 29.97
N GLU A 731 37.45 -44.39 28.67
CA GLU A 731 38.50 -45.28 28.17
C GLU A 731 39.90 -44.91 28.71
N ARG A 732 40.20 -43.61 28.85
CA ARG A 732 41.46 -43.14 29.41
C ARG A 732 41.61 -43.47 30.90
N GLU A 733 40.52 -43.38 31.66
CA GLU A 733 40.54 -43.71 33.10
C GLU A 733 40.71 -45.22 33.32
N GLU A 734 40.10 -46.05 32.47
CA GLU A 734 40.26 -47.52 32.51
C GLU A 734 41.71 -47.93 32.23
N LEU A 735 42.34 -47.39 31.16
CA LEU A 735 43.75 -47.66 30.83
C LEU A 735 44.71 -47.24 31.95
N ARG A 736 44.43 -46.13 32.64
CA ARG A 736 45.22 -45.69 33.80
C ARG A 736 45.14 -46.69 34.95
N GLY A 737 43.97 -47.29 35.18
CA GLY A 737 43.77 -48.33 36.19
C GLY A 737 44.59 -49.59 35.90
N GLU A 738 44.64 -50.04 34.64
CA GLU A 738 45.40 -51.23 34.24
C GLU A 738 46.92 -51.05 34.41
N LEU A 739 47.47 -49.87 34.12
CA LEU A 739 48.90 -49.58 34.31
C LEU A 739 49.32 -49.60 35.78
N ILE A 740 48.48 -49.10 36.69
CA ILE A 740 48.74 -49.16 38.15
C ILE A 740 48.79 -50.61 38.63
N ALA A 741 47.91 -51.48 38.12
CA ALA A 741 47.92 -52.89 38.46
C ALA A 741 49.20 -53.60 37.96
N ALA A 742 49.67 -53.27 36.75
CA ALA A 742 50.92 -53.81 36.21
C ALA A 742 52.15 -53.38 37.02
N GLU A 743 52.21 -52.12 37.49
CA GLU A 743 53.28 -51.61 38.36
C GLU A 743 53.40 -52.42 39.66
N GLU A 744 52.26 -52.76 40.28
CA GLU A 744 52.27 -53.56 41.51
C GLU A 744 52.87 -54.97 41.29
N ILE A 745 52.54 -55.61 40.17
CA ILE A 745 53.07 -56.93 39.82
C ILE A 745 54.59 -56.86 39.61
N GLN A 746 55.06 -55.88 38.84
CA GLN A 746 56.47 -55.74 38.51
C GLN A 746 57.34 -55.47 39.76
N LYS A 747 56.89 -54.61 40.68
CA LYS A 747 57.61 -54.34 41.93
C LYS A 747 57.92 -55.62 42.72
N ARG A 748 56.98 -56.57 42.78
CA ARG A 748 57.17 -57.86 43.47
C ARG A 748 58.18 -58.80 42.77
N LEU A 749 58.52 -58.54 41.51
CA LEU A 749 59.55 -59.32 40.82
C LEU A 749 60.96 -58.90 41.25
N LEU A 750 61.17 -57.62 41.61
CA LEU A 750 62.47 -57.14 42.07
C LEU A 750 62.78 -57.65 43.49
N PRO A 751 64.06 -57.70 43.90
CA PRO A 751 64.44 -58.24 45.20
C PRO A 751 64.02 -57.32 46.36
N ASP A 752 63.09 -57.77 47.20
CA ASP A 752 62.68 -57.03 48.40
C ASP A 752 63.63 -57.23 49.61
N LYS A 753 64.54 -58.22 49.54
CA LYS A 753 65.49 -58.57 50.62
C LYS A 753 66.87 -58.87 50.06
N PHE A 754 67.89 -58.42 50.77
CA PHE A 754 69.28 -58.75 50.45
C PHE A 754 69.69 -60.15 50.94
N PRO A 755 70.68 -60.77 50.28
CA PRO A 755 71.29 -62.02 50.69
C PRO A 755 71.79 -62.04 52.14
N THR A 756 71.52 -63.12 52.86
CA THR A 756 71.88 -63.38 54.26
C THR A 756 72.96 -64.46 54.42
N ASN A 757 73.18 -65.29 53.39
CA ASN A 757 74.13 -66.42 53.37
C ASN A 757 75.63 -66.04 53.43
N LEU A 758 75.96 -64.74 53.56
CA LEU A 758 77.33 -64.22 53.58
C LEU A 758 77.82 -63.84 55.00
N ASN A 759 77.08 -64.19 56.05
CA ASN A 759 77.46 -63.97 57.46
C ASN A 759 77.88 -62.53 57.81
N GLY A 760 77.26 -61.54 57.15
CA GLY A 760 77.55 -60.11 57.38
C GLY A 760 78.89 -59.62 56.80
N ARG A 761 79.58 -60.42 55.97
CA ARG A 761 80.82 -60.02 55.28
C ARG A 761 80.62 -59.03 54.14
N VAL A 762 79.38 -58.85 53.68
CA VAL A 762 79.04 -57.93 52.60
C VAL A 762 77.83 -57.10 53.00
N GLU A 763 77.91 -55.81 52.76
CA GLU A 763 76.76 -54.90 52.80
C GLU A 763 76.23 -54.68 51.38
N PHE A 764 74.93 -54.49 51.25
CA PHE A 764 74.24 -54.29 49.98
C PHE A 764 73.49 -52.97 49.96
N GLY A 765 73.31 -52.41 48.76
CA GLY A 765 72.42 -51.30 48.50
C GLY A 765 71.78 -51.47 47.13
N ALA A 766 70.54 -51.03 47.00
CA ALA A 766 69.83 -51.02 45.73
C ALA A 766 68.83 -49.85 45.62
N PHE A 767 68.52 -49.48 44.38
CA PHE A 767 67.43 -48.56 44.04
C PHE A 767 66.87 -48.91 42.67
N TYR A 768 65.57 -48.75 42.52
CA TYR A 768 64.87 -48.89 41.25
C TYR A 768 63.72 -47.90 41.13
N LYS A 769 63.59 -47.26 39.98
CA LYS A 769 62.46 -46.41 39.64
C LYS A 769 62.15 -46.51 38.15
N ALA A 770 60.92 -46.89 37.83
CA ALA A 770 60.43 -46.90 36.45
C ALA A 770 60.00 -45.50 35.97
N MET A 771 60.14 -45.26 34.66
CA MET A 771 59.75 -44.05 33.95
C MET A 771 58.26 -43.75 34.17
N ALA A 772 57.35 -44.66 33.81
CA ALA A 772 55.91 -44.51 34.00
C ALA A 772 55.21 -45.86 34.19
N GLY A 773 54.80 -46.16 35.43
CA GLY A 773 54.12 -47.41 35.79
C GLY A 773 55.09 -48.57 35.84
N VAL A 774 55.41 -49.17 34.69
CA VAL A 774 56.33 -50.32 34.57
C VAL A 774 57.52 -50.00 33.67
N GLY A 775 58.68 -50.61 33.94
CA GLY A 775 59.96 -50.33 33.24
C GLY A 775 60.73 -51.57 32.73
N GLY A 776 61.69 -51.39 31.83
CA GLY A 776 62.59 -52.43 31.30
C GLY A 776 63.75 -52.79 32.23
N ASP A 777 64.18 -51.88 33.10
CA ASP A 777 65.34 -52.10 33.97
C ASP A 777 65.19 -53.30 34.94
N TYR A 778 66.29 -54.01 35.17
CA TYR A 778 66.37 -55.19 36.02
C TYR A 778 67.59 -55.13 36.94
N TYR A 779 67.41 -55.53 38.20
CA TYR A 779 68.52 -55.90 39.06
C TYR A 779 68.16 -57.09 39.96
N ASP A 780 69.17 -57.85 40.39
CA ASP A 780 68.97 -58.96 41.33
C ASP A 780 70.21 -59.27 42.17
N PHE A 781 69.95 -59.79 43.37
CA PHE A 781 70.94 -60.40 44.25
C PHE A 781 70.49 -61.83 44.55
N ILE A 782 71.10 -62.80 43.88
CA ILE A 782 70.68 -64.20 43.94
C ILE A 782 71.64 -64.96 44.86
N GLU A 783 71.12 -65.42 46.01
CA GLU A 783 71.86 -66.31 46.91
C GLU A 783 72.21 -67.62 46.21
N LEU A 784 73.50 -67.99 46.28
CA LEU A 784 74.02 -69.27 45.79
C LEU A 784 74.59 -70.09 46.95
N GLU A 785 74.75 -71.39 46.75
CA GLU A 785 75.35 -72.26 47.77
C GLU A 785 76.80 -71.88 48.11
N LYS A 786 77.26 -72.27 49.31
CA LYS A 786 78.65 -72.14 49.78
C LYS A 786 79.15 -70.70 49.94
N GLY A 787 78.28 -69.78 50.39
CA GLY A 787 78.69 -68.39 50.67
C GLY A 787 78.98 -67.58 49.41
N LYS A 788 78.26 -67.88 48.32
CA LYS A 788 78.32 -67.14 47.05
C LYS A 788 77.04 -66.33 46.83
N VAL A 789 77.17 -65.22 46.11
CA VAL A 789 76.03 -64.41 45.66
C VAL A 789 76.25 -64.01 44.21
N ALA A 790 75.21 -64.10 43.39
CA ALA A 790 75.21 -63.50 42.05
C ALA A 790 74.59 -62.10 42.09
N LEU A 791 75.26 -61.13 41.48
CA LEU A 791 74.80 -59.77 41.25
C LEU A 791 74.46 -59.63 39.78
N CYS A 792 73.24 -59.20 39.51
CA CYS A 792 72.74 -59.00 38.16
C CYS A 792 72.21 -57.57 38.02
N ILE A 793 72.47 -56.94 36.90
CA ILE A 793 71.81 -55.69 36.51
C ILE A 793 71.79 -55.56 35.00
N GLY A 794 70.71 -55.05 34.45
CA GLY A 794 70.58 -54.83 33.02
C GLY A 794 69.40 -53.96 32.67
N ASP A 795 69.38 -53.54 31.42
CA ASP A 795 68.36 -52.69 30.83
C ASP A 795 67.85 -53.32 29.52
N VAL A 796 66.53 -53.34 29.35
CA VAL A 796 65.86 -53.83 28.15
C VAL A 796 65.56 -52.64 27.26
N SER A 797 65.95 -52.69 25.99
CA SER A 797 65.71 -51.62 25.03
C SER A 797 64.25 -51.14 24.96
N ASN A 798 64.06 -49.81 24.95
CA ASN A 798 62.78 -49.08 25.04
C ASN A 798 62.15 -49.09 26.44
N HIS A 799 61.16 -48.20 26.65
CA HIS A 799 60.43 -48.08 27.90
C HIS A 799 58.94 -48.47 27.76
N GLY A 800 58.29 -48.82 28.87
CA GLY A 800 56.85 -49.13 28.94
C GLY A 800 56.50 -50.61 29.10
N VAL A 801 55.27 -50.99 28.78
CA VAL A 801 54.70 -52.32 29.12
C VAL A 801 55.41 -53.48 28.41
N GLY A 802 55.81 -53.32 27.15
CA GLY A 802 56.52 -54.36 26.40
C GLY A 802 57.87 -54.76 27.03
N PRO A 803 58.81 -53.81 27.20
CA PRO A 803 60.09 -54.04 27.88
C PRO A 803 59.94 -54.62 29.29
N ALA A 804 58.93 -54.18 30.05
CA ALA A 804 58.62 -54.72 31.37
C ALA A 804 58.28 -56.22 31.38
N ILE A 805 57.58 -56.71 30.36
CA ILE A 805 57.28 -58.14 30.18
C ILE A 805 58.57 -58.91 29.85
N VAL A 806 59.39 -58.38 28.94
CA VAL A 806 60.67 -58.99 28.56
C VAL A 806 61.62 -59.07 29.77
N MET A 807 61.69 -58.03 30.59
CA MET A 807 62.44 -58.02 31.85
C MET A 807 62.01 -59.17 32.78
N ALA A 808 60.69 -59.34 32.98
CA ALA A 808 60.15 -60.38 33.84
C ALA A 808 60.52 -61.79 33.36
N LEU A 809 60.46 -62.02 32.03
CA LEU A 809 60.89 -63.28 31.40
C LEU A 809 62.40 -63.50 31.57
N PHE A 810 63.21 -62.47 31.27
CA PHE A 810 64.65 -62.53 31.34
C PHE A 810 65.15 -62.87 32.76
N ARG A 811 64.60 -62.17 33.77
CA ARG A 811 64.87 -62.48 35.18
C ARG A 811 64.59 -63.94 35.53
N SER A 812 63.47 -64.49 35.06
CA SER A 812 63.10 -65.89 35.32
C SER A 812 64.17 -66.84 34.80
N GLN A 813 64.68 -66.59 33.59
CA GLN A 813 65.74 -67.39 32.98
C GLN A 813 67.06 -67.28 33.73
N VAL A 814 67.47 -66.07 34.11
CA VAL A 814 68.69 -65.85 34.92
C VAL A 814 68.64 -66.68 36.20
N ARG A 815 67.53 -66.58 36.96
CA ARG A 815 67.34 -67.34 38.20
C ARG A 815 67.29 -68.85 37.95
N SER A 816 66.64 -69.30 36.89
CA SER A 816 66.54 -70.71 36.52
C SER A 816 67.92 -71.33 36.25
N ILE A 817 68.71 -70.71 35.37
CA ILE A 817 70.05 -71.17 35.00
C ILE A 817 70.98 -71.21 36.22
N LEU A 818 70.98 -70.16 37.03
CA LEU A 818 71.82 -70.11 38.24
C LEU A 818 71.36 -71.11 39.31
N ARG A 819 70.06 -71.38 39.46
CA ARG A 819 69.56 -72.41 40.39
C ARG A 819 69.90 -73.83 39.95
N LYS A 820 69.97 -74.10 38.64
CA LYS A 820 70.42 -75.40 38.10
C LYS A 820 71.89 -75.72 38.41
N GLY A 821 72.66 -74.71 38.82
CA GLY A 821 74.04 -74.89 39.28
C GLY A 821 75.11 -74.45 38.29
N GLU A 822 74.77 -73.85 37.14
CA GLU A 822 75.77 -73.30 36.22
C GLU A 822 76.48 -72.10 36.86
N ARG A 823 77.81 -72.09 36.79
CA ARG A 823 78.68 -71.07 37.41
C ARG A 823 79.67 -70.47 36.41
N ASP A 824 79.80 -71.04 35.22
CA ASP A 824 80.55 -70.44 34.13
C ASP A 824 79.74 -69.28 33.55
N LEU A 825 80.15 -68.06 33.90
CA LEU A 825 79.44 -66.83 33.51
C LEU A 825 79.27 -66.70 31.99
N LYS A 826 80.22 -67.21 31.20
CA LYS A 826 80.11 -67.16 29.74
C LYS A 826 79.01 -68.09 29.23
N LYS A 827 78.90 -69.30 29.80
CA LYS A 827 77.81 -70.23 29.45
C LYS A 827 76.44 -69.70 29.87
N VAL A 828 76.35 -69.07 31.05
CA VAL A 828 75.10 -68.44 31.50
C VAL A 828 74.63 -67.39 30.48
N LEU A 829 75.52 -66.50 30.04
CA LEU A 829 75.17 -65.48 29.05
C LEU A 829 74.82 -66.06 27.67
N LEU A 830 75.50 -67.11 27.22
CA LEU A 830 75.16 -67.77 25.94
C LEU A 830 73.79 -68.44 25.98
N GLU A 831 73.43 -69.08 27.09
CA GLU A 831 72.10 -69.67 27.25
C GLU A 831 71.02 -68.57 27.29
N LEU A 832 71.28 -67.47 28.00
CA LEU A 832 70.39 -66.31 28.03
C LEU A 832 70.21 -65.65 26.66
N ASN A 833 71.29 -65.52 25.89
CA ASN A 833 71.25 -64.96 24.53
C ASN A 833 70.44 -65.82 23.57
N GLY A 834 70.59 -67.15 23.65
CA GLY A 834 69.78 -68.08 22.85
C GLY A 834 68.29 -67.93 23.11
N TYR A 835 67.85 -67.90 24.38
CA TYR A 835 66.43 -67.70 24.69
C TYR A 835 65.91 -66.35 24.20
N LEU A 836 66.67 -65.27 24.41
CA LEU A 836 66.18 -63.94 24.07
C LEU A 836 66.12 -63.72 22.55
N TYR A 837 67.13 -64.19 21.81
CA TYR A 837 67.21 -64.07 20.35
C TYR A 837 66.07 -64.83 19.63
N GLU A 838 65.63 -65.97 20.17
CA GLU A 838 64.54 -66.75 19.58
C GLU A 838 63.13 -66.25 19.97
N ASP A 839 62.94 -65.82 21.22
CA ASP A 839 61.61 -65.58 21.79
C ASP A 839 61.16 -64.10 21.77
N THR A 840 62.01 -63.16 21.32
CA THR A 840 61.68 -61.72 21.32
C THR A 840 61.85 -61.06 19.94
N PRO A 841 61.11 -59.97 19.64
CA PRO A 841 61.25 -59.27 18.35
C PRO A 841 62.66 -58.71 18.11
N ASP A 842 63.09 -58.64 16.85
CA ASP A 842 64.45 -58.21 16.41
C ASP A 842 64.95 -56.86 16.95
N HIS A 843 64.06 -56.01 17.47
CA HIS A 843 64.41 -54.70 18.05
C HIS A 843 64.54 -54.71 19.58
N MET A 844 64.35 -55.86 20.23
CA MET A 844 64.46 -56.05 21.67
C MET A 844 65.80 -56.68 22.03
N PHE A 845 66.62 -55.95 22.77
CA PHE A 845 67.89 -56.46 23.30
C PHE A 845 68.07 -56.01 24.75
N ILE A 846 68.97 -56.69 25.48
CA ILE A 846 69.22 -56.42 26.89
C ILE A 846 70.70 -56.14 27.09
N THR A 847 71.04 -54.95 27.58
CA THR A 847 72.38 -54.72 28.12
C THR A 847 72.44 -55.38 29.50
N PHE A 848 73.41 -56.26 29.76
CA PHE A 848 73.41 -57.05 31.01
C PHE A 848 74.79 -57.20 31.64
N PHE A 849 74.82 -57.15 32.95
CA PHE A 849 75.98 -57.43 33.78
C PHE A 849 75.66 -58.54 34.79
N LEU A 850 76.55 -59.52 34.88
CA LEU A 850 76.47 -60.62 35.83
C LEU A 850 77.81 -60.79 36.55
N GLY A 851 77.78 -60.83 37.87
CA GLY A 851 78.94 -61.19 38.68
C GLY A 851 78.61 -62.17 39.78
N ILE A 852 79.55 -63.04 40.14
CA ILE A 852 79.44 -63.96 41.28
C ILE A 852 80.56 -63.62 42.27
N PHE A 853 80.15 -63.24 43.47
CA PHE A 853 81.06 -63.02 44.59
C PHE A 853 81.13 -64.27 45.47
N ASP A 854 82.35 -64.72 45.77
CA ASP A 854 82.64 -65.77 46.75
C ASP A 854 83.21 -65.16 48.03
N SER A 855 82.41 -65.19 49.10
CA SER A 855 82.80 -64.62 50.40
C SER A 855 83.89 -65.40 51.13
N ASN A 856 84.22 -66.62 50.70
CA ASN A 856 85.31 -67.39 51.30
C ASN A 856 86.68 -67.00 50.75
N THR A 857 86.73 -66.62 49.47
CA THR A 857 87.98 -66.27 48.78
C THR A 857 88.12 -64.78 48.47
N SER A 858 87.09 -63.97 48.79
CA SER A 858 86.96 -62.57 48.37
C SER A 858 87.08 -62.37 46.86
N ARG A 859 86.72 -63.41 46.09
CA ARG A 859 86.86 -63.42 44.62
C ARG A 859 85.55 -63.00 44.00
N PHE A 860 85.61 -62.02 43.08
CA PHE A 860 84.48 -61.57 42.29
C PHE A 860 84.74 -61.87 40.81
N ASP A 861 84.07 -62.89 40.30
CA ASP A 861 84.06 -63.18 38.86
C ASP A 861 82.92 -62.41 38.22
N PHE A 862 83.15 -61.74 37.09
CA PHE A 862 82.11 -60.97 36.40
C PHE A 862 82.22 -61.04 34.89
N ILE A 863 81.10 -60.78 34.22
CA ILE A 863 80.97 -60.68 32.77
C ILE A 863 79.95 -59.59 32.44
N SER A 864 80.15 -58.90 31.32
CA SER A 864 79.21 -57.92 30.78
C SER A 864 78.83 -58.29 29.35
N ALA A 865 77.62 -57.92 28.95
CA ALA A 865 77.05 -58.01 27.62
C ALA A 865 76.48 -56.63 27.27
N GLY A 866 77.34 -55.73 26.79
CA GLY A 866 76.97 -54.37 26.37
C GLY A 866 76.62 -53.39 27.50
N HIS A 867 76.64 -53.81 28.76
CA HIS A 867 76.23 -52.95 29.88
C HIS A 867 77.33 -51.95 30.29
N VAL A 868 76.91 -50.88 30.99
CA VAL A 868 77.80 -49.83 31.50
C VAL A 868 78.93 -50.45 32.33
N LYS A 869 80.13 -49.86 32.27
CA LYS A 869 81.29 -50.38 33.01
C LYS A 869 81.09 -50.19 34.51
N PRO A 870 81.29 -51.24 35.33
CA PRO A 870 81.10 -51.12 36.76
C PRO A 870 82.23 -50.33 37.41
N LEU A 871 81.89 -49.63 38.48
CA LEU A 871 82.81 -48.84 39.28
C LEU A 871 83.29 -49.67 40.48
N LEU A 872 84.61 -49.76 40.65
CA LEU A 872 85.24 -50.32 41.84
C LEU A 872 86.01 -49.22 42.56
N PHE A 873 85.70 -49.01 43.82
CA PHE A 873 86.53 -48.25 44.74
C PHE A 873 87.46 -49.20 45.48
N ASP A 874 88.76 -49.06 45.23
CA ASP A 874 89.81 -49.71 45.98
C ASP A 874 90.07 -48.91 47.26
N SER A 875 89.79 -49.52 48.41
CA SER A 875 89.93 -48.91 49.72
C SER A 875 91.39 -48.71 50.14
N SER A 876 92.30 -49.56 49.64
CA SER A 876 93.74 -49.52 49.94
C SER A 876 94.43 -48.37 49.20
N GLU A 877 94.11 -48.18 47.91
CA GLU A 877 94.63 -47.08 47.09
C GLU A 877 93.81 -45.79 47.21
N ARG A 878 92.64 -45.86 47.86
CA ARG A 878 91.63 -44.79 47.95
C ARG A 878 91.26 -44.23 46.57
N LYS A 879 91.10 -45.12 45.60
CA LYS A 879 90.91 -44.76 44.20
C LYS A 879 89.66 -45.41 43.62
N LEU A 880 88.85 -44.61 42.93
CA LEU A 880 87.73 -45.09 42.13
C LEU A 880 88.23 -45.42 40.71
N MET A 881 87.91 -46.62 40.22
CA MET A 881 88.26 -47.06 38.87
C MET A 881 87.09 -47.77 38.18
N GLU A 882 87.01 -47.63 36.86
CA GLU A 882 86.13 -48.46 36.04
C GLU A 882 86.81 -49.82 35.81
N LEU A 883 86.11 -50.91 36.12
CA LEU A 883 86.60 -52.23 35.72
C LEU A 883 86.39 -52.40 34.22
N PRO A 884 87.37 -52.98 33.49
CA PRO A 884 87.26 -53.16 32.05
C PRO A 884 86.18 -54.22 31.75
N ALA A 885 84.98 -53.79 31.38
CA ALA A 885 83.86 -54.64 30.96
C ALA A 885 83.29 -54.14 29.62
N GLY A 886 82.68 -55.03 28.84
CA GLY A 886 82.10 -54.74 27.52
C GLY A 886 81.54 -56.00 26.86
N GLY A 887 81.14 -55.91 25.60
CA GLY A 887 80.53 -56.99 24.81
C GLY A 887 79.33 -56.48 24.02
N SER A 888 78.71 -57.31 23.19
CA SER A 888 77.41 -57.00 22.57
C SER A 888 76.28 -57.19 23.58
N PRO A 889 75.15 -56.45 23.50
CA PRO A 889 73.95 -56.76 24.27
C PRO A 889 73.40 -58.16 23.97
N ILE A 890 72.69 -58.74 24.93
CA ILE A 890 72.00 -60.02 24.80
C ILE A 890 70.79 -59.85 23.87
N GLY A 891 70.54 -60.80 22.97
CA GLY A 891 69.42 -60.82 22.02
C GLY A 891 69.67 -60.04 20.72
N MET A 892 70.79 -59.32 20.62
CA MET A 892 71.09 -58.50 19.45
C MET A 892 71.61 -59.31 18.25
N ASP A 893 72.31 -60.42 18.52
CA ASP A 893 72.87 -61.30 17.50
C ASP A 893 72.90 -62.74 18.02
N ASP A 894 73.10 -63.70 17.13
CA ASP A 894 73.16 -65.12 17.49
C ASP A 894 74.37 -65.45 18.38
N ASN A 895 74.39 -66.68 18.90
CA ASN A 895 75.47 -67.11 19.80
C ASN A 895 76.83 -67.25 19.11
N ASP A 896 76.89 -67.41 17.78
CA ASP A 896 78.15 -67.55 17.06
C ASP A 896 78.93 -66.23 17.09
N PHE A 897 78.24 -65.11 16.85
CA PHE A 897 78.84 -63.78 17.00
C PHE A 897 78.97 -63.38 18.47
N PHE A 898 77.89 -63.49 19.26
CA PHE A 898 77.83 -63.01 20.65
C PHE A 898 78.94 -63.60 21.53
N ALA A 899 79.26 -64.88 21.38
CA ALA A 899 80.34 -65.56 22.11
C ALA A 899 81.72 -64.92 21.93
N THR A 900 81.98 -64.28 20.79
CA THR A 900 83.27 -63.60 20.50
C THR A 900 83.40 -62.25 21.20
N THR A 901 82.28 -61.64 21.58
CA THR A 901 82.23 -60.29 22.13
C THR A 901 82.35 -60.23 23.65
N ILE A 902 82.00 -61.31 24.34
CA ILE A 902 81.97 -61.37 25.81
C ILE A 902 83.19 -62.08 26.41
N GLN A 903 83.68 -61.55 27.54
CA GLN A 903 84.82 -62.09 28.27
C GLN A 903 84.60 -62.03 29.78
N ALA A 904 84.69 -63.19 30.45
CA ALA A 904 84.67 -63.27 31.91
C ALA A 904 86.00 -62.76 32.48
N LYS A 905 85.91 -62.00 33.57
CA LYS A 905 87.05 -61.42 34.29
C LYS A 905 86.92 -61.65 35.78
N THR A 906 88.02 -61.52 36.51
CA THR A 906 88.08 -61.74 37.94
C THR A 906 88.77 -60.57 38.61
N VAL A 907 88.20 -60.11 39.72
CA VAL A 907 88.84 -59.16 40.64
C VAL A 907 88.72 -59.69 42.07
N LYS A 908 89.62 -59.29 42.96
CA LYS A 908 89.50 -59.57 44.39
C LYS A 908 88.93 -58.34 45.08
N LEU A 909 87.89 -58.50 45.88
CA LEU A 909 87.27 -57.42 46.66
C LEU A 909 87.71 -57.56 48.11
N GLU A 910 88.61 -56.69 48.57
CA GLU A 910 89.12 -56.70 49.92
C GLU A 910 88.18 -55.95 50.88
N SER A 911 88.39 -56.11 52.20
CA SER A 911 87.63 -55.37 53.21
C SER A 911 87.75 -53.86 52.99
N GLY A 912 86.60 -53.19 52.88
CA GLY A 912 86.50 -51.75 52.60
C GLY A 912 86.20 -51.41 51.15
N ASP A 913 86.41 -52.32 50.19
CA ASP A 913 86.19 -52.05 48.77
C ASP A 913 84.70 -51.93 48.44
N PHE A 914 84.36 -51.01 47.52
CA PHE A 914 82.99 -50.83 47.03
C PHE A 914 82.87 -51.16 45.55
N PHE A 915 81.92 -52.01 45.22
CA PHE A 915 81.47 -52.21 43.86
C PHE A 915 80.15 -51.48 43.65
N PHE A 916 80.03 -50.70 42.58
CA PHE A 916 78.83 -49.98 42.19
C PHE A 916 78.54 -50.19 40.71
N GLN A 917 77.28 -50.47 40.38
CA GLN A 917 76.81 -50.62 39.01
C GLN A 917 75.41 -50.01 38.86
N TYR A 918 75.13 -49.51 37.66
CA TYR A 918 73.93 -48.72 37.36
C TYR A 918 73.53 -48.90 35.89
N THR A 919 72.26 -48.61 35.59
CA THR A 919 71.72 -48.52 34.23
C THR A 919 71.90 -47.10 33.67
N ASP A 920 71.91 -46.96 32.35
CA ASP A 920 72.20 -45.70 31.65
C ASP A 920 71.19 -44.57 31.96
N GLY A 921 69.96 -44.90 32.34
CA GLY A 921 68.99 -43.91 32.82
C GLY A 921 69.50 -43.06 33.99
N LEU A 922 70.53 -43.49 34.72
CA LEU A 922 71.21 -42.65 35.72
C LEU A 922 72.12 -41.58 35.10
N ASP A 923 73.08 -41.94 34.26
CA ASP A 923 74.04 -40.98 33.70
C ASP A 923 73.48 -40.21 32.50
N GLU A 924 72.42 -40.71 31.87
CA GLU A 924 71.63 -40.03 30.86
C GLU A 924 70.46 -39.20 31.41
N ALA A 925 70.23 -39.21 32.74
CA ALA A 925 69.19 -38.40 33.37
C ALA A 925 69.34 -36.91 32.99
N ARG A 926 68.24 -36.28 32.59
CA ARG A 926 68.25 -34.92 32.02
C ARG A 926 67.82 -33.84 33.00
N SER A 927 68.60 -32.77 33.08
CA SER A 927 68.18 -31.51 33.70
C SER A 927 67.06 -30.83 32.89
N PRO A 928 66.31 -29.87 33.47
CA PRO A 928 65.27 -29.13 32.74
C PRO A 928 65.75 -28.40 31.47
N ASP A 929 67.03 -28.05 31.41
CA ASP A 929 67.72 -27.45 30.25
C ASP A 929 68.27 -28.50 29.25
N GLY A 930 68.09 -29.80 29.53
CA GLY A 930 68.39 -30.90 28.63
C GLY A 930 69.79 -31.51 28.76
N GLY A 931 70.61 -31.05 29.70
CA GLY A 931 71.95 -31.57 29.97
C GLY A 931 71.93 -32.93 30.67
N LEU A 932 72.88 -33.81 30.34
CA LEU A 932 73.01 -35.15 30.94
C LEU A 932 73.68 -35.08 32.32
N TYR A 933 73.23 -35.92 33.25
CA TYR A 933 73.81 -36.03 34.60
C TYR A 933 75.30 -36.38 34.54
N GLY A 934 75.65 -37.35 33.68
CA GLY A 934 76.99 -37.65 33.22
C GLY A 934 77.91 -38.35 34.24
N LYS A 935 78.86 -39.12 33.71
CA LYS A 935 79.82 -39.91 34.49
C LYS A 935 80.71 -39.09 35.42
N GLU A 936 81.09 -37.88 35.02
CA GLU A 936 81.94 -37.01 35.84
C GLU A 936 81.26 -36.62 37.16
N ARG A 937 79.96 -36.33 37.12
CA ARG A 937 79.18 -35.97 38.31
C ARG A 937 78.99 -37.20 39.19
N LEU A 938 78.66 -38.33 38.56
CA LEU A 938 78.55 -39.63 39.23
C LEU A 938 79.85 -40.00 39.97
N HIS A 939 81.00 -39.91 39.31
CA HIS A 939 82.31 -40.19 39.93
C HIS A 939 82.59 -39.26 41.12
N LYS A 940 82.21 -37.98 41.02
CA LYS A 940 82.37 -37.01 42.13
C LYS A 940 81.49 -37.36 43.33
N ILE A 941 80.22 -37.75 43.13
CA ILE A 941 79.33 -38.07 44.25
C ILE A 941 79.68 -39.42 44.89
N VAL A 942 80.10 -40.41 44.10
CA VAL A 942 80.63 -41.68 44.59
C VAL A 942 81.89 -41.44 45.42
N GLY A 943 82.82 -40.63 44.91
CA GLY A 943 84.04 -40.23 45.64
C GLY A 943 83.79 -39.40 46.91
N LYS A 944 82.71 -38.62 46.99
CA LYS A 944 82.34 -37.88 48.22
C LYS A 944 81.65 -38.75 49.27
N SER A 945 81.10 -39.87 48.86
CA SER A 945 80.32 -40.78 49.71
C SER A 945 81.13 -41.97 50.21
N LEU A 946 82.46 -41.95 50.02
CA LEU A 946 83.39 -42.97 50.49
C LEU A 946 83.30 -43.16 52.00
N GLY A 947 83.19 -44.42 52.43
CA GLY A 947 83.06 -44.81 53.84
C GLY A 947 81.62 -44.96 54.35
N LYS A 948 80.62 -44.40 53.66
CA LYS A 948 79.19 -44.61 53.98
C LYS A 948 78.74 -46.04 53.64
N SER A 949 77.57 -46.50 54.11
CA SER A 949 77.04 -47.79 53.65
C SER A 949 76.65 -47.76 52.17
N PRO A 950 76.60 -48.89 51.46
CA PRO A 950 76.12 -48.96 50.06
C PRO A 950 74.75 -48.31 49.85
N GLN A 951 73.82 -48.46 50.79
CA GLN A 951 72.50 -47.83 50.70
C GLN A 951 72.55 -46.30 50.90
N ASP A 952 73.43 -45.81 51.77
CA ASP A 952 73.64 -44.37 51.97
C ASP A 952 74.30 -43.71 50.74
N LEU A 953 75.20 -44.43 50.06
CA LEU A 953 75.77 -44.01 48.78
C LEU A 953 74.66 -43.84 47.74
N ILE A 954 73.82 -44.85 47.56
CA ILE A 954 72.69 -44.81 46.64
C ILE A 954 71.72 -43.68 46.97
N SER A 955 71.39 -43.50 48.25
CA SER A 955 70.50 -42.42 48.70
C SER A 955 71.09 -41.02 48.41
N ALA A 956 72.42 -40.88 48.52
CA ALA A 956 73.12 -39.63 48.17
C ALA A 956 73.11 -39.37 46.66
N ILE A 957 73.23 -40.41 45.83
CA ILE A 957 73.10 -40.32 44.37
C ILE A 957 71.66 -39.92 44.01
N VAL A 958 70.64 -40.59 44.56
CA VAL A 958 69.23 -40.26 44.32
C VAL A 958 68.94 -38.80 44.62
N THR A 959 69.35 -38.31 45.80
CA THR A 959 69.16 -36.89 46.19
C THR A 959 69.85 -35.93 45.21
N ASP A 960 71.04 -36.28 44.72
CA ASP A 960 71.78 -35.43 43.76
C ASP A 960 71.12 -35.43 42.37
N VAL A 961 70.55 -36.56 41.94
CA VAL A 961 69.78 -36.69 40.69
C VAL A 961 68.46 -35.92 40.78
N GLU A 962 67.74 -35.99 41.90
CA GLU A 962 66.51 -35.19 42.11
C GLU A 962 66.79 -33.69 42.01
N SER A 963 67.88 -33.25 42.65
CA SER A 963 68.34 -31.86 42.59
C SER A 963 68.74 -31.44 41.17
N PHE A 964 69.36 -32.34 40.39
CA PHE A 964 69.77 -32.05 39.02
C PHE A 964 68.61 -32.02 38.03
N THR A 965 67.68 -32.96 38.13
CA THR A 965 66.56 -33.14 37.20
C THR A 965 65.34 -32.29 37.57
N ASN A 966 65.27 -31.78 38.81
CA ASN A 966 64.10 -31.14 39.41
C ASN A 966 62.85 -32.04 39.42
N LYS A 967 63.07 -33.36 39.48
CA LYS A 967 62.04 -34.39 39.55
C LYS A 967 62.21 -35.17 40.85
N GLU A 968 61.10 -35.47 41.52
CA GLU A 968 61.11 -36.33 42.71
C GLU A 968 61.05 -37.80 42.26
N ILE A 969 62.10 -38.59 42.52
CA ILE A 969 62.21 -40.00 42.12
C ILE A 969 62.22 -40.95 43.33
N GLY A 970 62.52 -40.44 44.52
CA GLY A 970 62.51 -41.20 45.78
C GLY A 970 61.11 -41.45 46.36
N LYS A 971 60.06 -40.80 45.83
CA LYS A 971 58.68 -41.01 46.28
C LYS A 971 57.96 -42.13 45.52
N PRO A 972 57.08 -42.90 46.19
CA PRO A 972 56.21 -43.86 45.52
C PRO A 972 55.18 -43.17 44.62
N GLY A 973 54.90 -43.75 43.45
CA GLY A 973 53.96 -43.23 42.45
C GLY A 973 54.58 -43.09 41.06
N LEU A 974 53.76 -42.69 40.09
CA LEU A 974 54.19 -42.39 38.72
C LEU A 974 55.29 -41.32 38.73
N SER A 975 56.32 -41.52 37.92
CA SER A 975 57.40 -40.56 37.76
C SER A 975 57.29 -39.84 36.43
N ASP A 976 57.94 -38.69 36.33
CA ASP A 976 58.13 -37.98 35.06
C ASP A 976 59.55 -38.20 34.53
N LEU A 977 60.22 -39.29 34.90
CA LEU A 977 61.56 -39.60 34.40
C LEU A 977 61.58 -39.74 32.87
N THR A 978 62.76 -39.55 32.29
CA THR A 978 62.97 -39.77 30.85
C THR A 978 63.26 -41.22 30.52
N ASP A 979 63.76 -41.99 31.50
CA ASP A 979 64.05 -43.41 31.39
C ASP A 979 63.99 -44.10 32.76
N ASP A 980 64.06 -45.43 32.79
CA ASP A 980 64.14 -46.22 34.02
C ASP A 980 65.52 -46.06 34.70
N ILE A 981 65.58 -46.18 36.03
CA ILE A 981 66.83 -46.10 36.79
C ILE A 981 66.95 -47.28 37.74
N ALA A 982 68.00 -48.08 37.58
CA ALA A 982 68.42 -49.12 38.52
C ALA A 982 69.87 -48.90 38.99
N MET A 983 70.10 -49.12 40.28
CA MET A 983 71.42 -49.03 40.90
C MET A 983 71.62 -50.18 41.87
N ILE A 984 72.82 -50.77 41.86
CA ILE A 984 73.27 -51.75 42.84
C ILE A 984 74.65 -51.41 43.38
N ALA A 985 74.84 -51.68 44.68
CA ALA A 985 76.11 -51.45 45.36
C ALA A 985 76.41 -52.57 46.36
N ILE A 986 77.67 -52.97 46.47
CA ILE A 986 78.15 -53.83 47.56
C ILE A 986 79.44 -53.32 48.19
N ARG A 987 79.60 -53.56 49.49
CA ARG A 987 80.86 -53.35 50.23
C ARG A 987 81.28 -54.61 50.95
N CYS A 988 82.54 -55.03 50.81
CA CYS A 988 83.11 -56.08 51.65
C CYS A 988 83.51 -55.52 53.02
N ARG A 989 83.22 -56.24 54.10
CA ARG A 989 83.55 -55.89 55.50
C ARG A 989 84.76 -56.64 56.01
#